data_AF-A0A2D9T091-F1
#
_entry.id   AF-A0A2D9T091-F1
#
_cell.length_a   1.000
_cell.length_b   1.000
_cell.length_c   1.000
_cell.angle_alpha   90.00
_cell.angle_beta   90.00
_cell.angle_gamma   90.00
#
_symmetry.space_group_name_H-M   'P 1'
#
loop_
_entity.id
_entity.type
_entity.pdbx_description
1 polymer ?
#
loop_
_entity_poly.entity_id
_entity_poly.type
_entity_poly.pdbx_seq_one_letter_code
_entity_poly.pdbx_strand_id
1 'polypeptide(L)'
;MGGPSPGGPPPHDPQNPIPSLLRLHRRPRLRLRRPAGRRRRRLVEHRGSERRRHRGGRAHRRDPAPGRHAGRRRRRGHRRRRRRVAGGHPRGLCHQPGRRHHGHLDPRRLLRGLGHGHPRRHHQRDLSAHRRHRRGHHRHRRGHRGRLVDHGRRRRRLRDDRHRRDAHRGQHRRRRRPPRRGYHPQRRLHPPGRRRLPDPRRHLGGDPRRQLDLDRQRLLHLRRWLPLRLHQPHRPHHRIGELRRQRPGHPHHRRRIRDRHARMRRLKPVTLALVLAACGGDDDGPATTDAPEVDAAIADAGRDAEAPEDATTDDATPDATAIDGGPTDLVGRTETRVACADQNPLRNLYWGDLHIHTTYSFDAYTFDVRNDPRDAYRFARGEQVLLPPLDEGGEGTVPARLDRPLDFAAVTDHSEFLGETHVCVTPGSAGYDTTACTAYRAGAVGFGLMGAALLNADPTRPDAFCGDDPSSCATALMGVWGEVQAAAEEAYDRTDACTFTSFVAYEHTGTPGGAMVHRNVIFRNENVPAVPISYFEAPRAFELWTQLDGACVDAGTGCDVLTIPHNSNLSNGMLFEGTYEGADTLAQQTERAATRARFEPLMEIYQHKGASECFPGFSTDEECSFESLDADICDPDTTGGCTTPIDYLRGVLAEGMAEEERLGENPFAYGVIASTDNHNAVPGNVDEDSFPGHVGIQDDTRRERLTDFPDFSPGGILGVWALENSRDALFEAMQRKETYGSSGPRIAVRLFAGWGLPTDLCGASDLAGMGYALGVPMGGTLPARPTDGTMRIALVAQRDQVPLRVAQIVKIWLDASGEPHEEVFDVAGDADAAAPVDLASCAPSPVGADALCAVWEDPSFDPAVPAVYYGRVLENETCRWSQRDCADLPARLRPDQCTDGSTPMTLGERVWTSPVWYRP
;
A
#
# COMPACT_ATOMS: atom_id res chain seq x y z
N MET A 1 40.42 57.44 -3.50
CA MET A 1 41.82 57.27 -3.93
C MET A 1 42.02 55.78 -4.22
N GLY A 2 42.33 55.29 -5.42
CA GLY A 2 42.45 55.92 -6.74
C GLY A 2 42.53 54.83 -7.85
N GLY A 3 42.25 55.16 -9.11
CA GLY A 3 42.49 54.28 -10.29
C GLY A 3 43.90 54.47 -10.88
N PRO A 4 44.21 54.21 -12.18
CA PRO A 4 43.37 53.81 -13.35
C PRO A 4 43.63 52.34 -13.82
N SER A 5 43.01 51.71 -14.86
CA SER A 5 42.42 52.08 -16.19
C SER A 5 43.41 51.88 -17.41
N PRO A 6 43.00 51.90 -18.72
CA PRO A 6 43.09 50.70 -19.59
C PRO A 6 43.62 50.90 -21.06
N GLY A 7 43.52 49.89 -21.94
CA GLY A 7 43.75 49.92 -23.41
C GLY A 7 44.01 48.51 -24.01
N GLY A 8 43.97 48.19 -25.31
CA GLY A 8 43.62 48.90 -26.57
C GLY A 8 43.77 47.94 -27.81
N PRO A 9 43.29 48.24 -29.05
CA PRO A 9 43.01 47.22 -30.10
C PRO A 9 43.95 47.21 -31.38
N PRO A 10 43.51 47.08 -32.68
CA PRO A 10 44.07 46.16 -33.71
C PRO A 10 44.80 46.92 -34.90
N PRO A 11 44.93 46.52 -36.22
CA PRO A 11 44.47 45.34 -37.02
C PRO A 11 45.36 44.81 -38.21
N HIS A 12 44.81 43.88 -39.03
CA HIS A 12 45.00 43.61 -40.50
C HIS A 12 46.28 42.97 -41.15
N ASP A 13 46.09 41.82 -41.84
CA ASP A 13 46.48 41.44 -43.25
C ASP A 13 47.99 41.51 -43.72
N PRO A 14 48.45 41.07 -44.94
CA PRO A 14 47.89 40.21 -46.02
C PRO A 14 48.88 39.21 -46.73
N GLN A 15 48.44 38.58 -47.85
CA GLN A 15 49.19 38.09 -49.08
C GLN A 15 49.91 36.70 -49.20
N ASN A 16 49.40 35.87 -50.16
CA ASN A 16 50.03 35.21 -51.37
C ASN A 16 51.55 34.85 -51.44
N PRO A 17 52.02 33.84 -52.26
CA PRO A 17 51.56 33.53 -53.64
C PRO A 17 51.62 32.05 -54.16
N ILE A 18 51.38 31.90 -55.47
CA ILE A 18 51.30 30.70 -56.37
C ILE A 18 52.68 30.43 -57.06
N PRO A 19 53.16 29.17 -57.35
CA PRO A 19 53.03 28.59 -58.71
C PRO A 19 53.04 27.05 -58.92
N SER A 20 52.56 26.66 -60.11
CA SER A 20 52.31 25.32 -60.69
C SER A 20 53.54 24.57 -61.25
N LEU A 21 53.41 23.25 -61.52
CA LEU A 21 54.04 22.44 -62.61
C LEU A 21 53.59 20.93 -62.52
N LEU A 22 53.95 19.99 -63.41
CA LEU A 22 53.41 19.73 -64.78
C LEU A 22 53.74 18.27 -65.24
N ARG A 23 52.74 17.46 -65.67
CA ARG A 23 52.76 16.17 -66.47
C ARG A 23 53.99 15.22 -66.48
N LEU A 24 53.77 13.87 -66.46
CA LEU A 24 54.01 12.96 -67.62
C LEU A 24 53.63 11.45 -67.45
N HIS A 25 53.69 10.71 -68.58
CA HIS A 25 53.26 9.32 -68.87
C HIS A 25 53.93 8.17 -68.05
N ARG A 26 53.37 6.93 -67.95
CA ARG A 26 53.27 5.90 -69.04
C ARG A 26 52.27 4.72 -68.79
N ARG A 27 52.08 3.91 -69.85
CA ARG A 27 51.24 2.69 -70.03
C ARG A 27 52.15 1.47 -70.35
N PRO A 28 51.75 0.18 -70.15
CA PRO A 28 50.94 -0.58 -71.17
C PRO A 28 50.02 -1.73 -70.64
N ARG A 29 48.87 -2.03 -71.29
CA ARG A 29 48.51 -3.23 -72.13
C ARG A 29 48.57 -4.61 -71.42
N LEU A 30 47.70 -5.62 -71.61
CA LEU A 30 46.52 -5.86 -72.49
C LEU A 30 45.24 -6.13 -71.61
N ARG A 31 44.33 -7.14 -71.69
CA ARG A 31 44.00 -8.25 -72.64
C ARG A 31 42.47 -8.46 -72.86
N LEU A 32 41.89 -9.69 -72.91
CA LEU A 32 40.69 -9.97 -73.75
C LEU A 32 39.85 -11.24 -73.46
N ARG A 33 38.60 -11.26 -74.01
CA ARG A 33 37.51 -12.30 -74.08
C ARG A 33 36.54 -12.32 -72.87
N ARG A 34 35.20 -12.11 -72.92
CA ARG A 34 34.10 -12.07 -73.95
C ARG A 34 33.63 -13.43 -74.52
N PRO A 35 32.33 -13.65 -74.95
CA PRO A 35 31.19 -12.73 -75.30
C PRO A 35 30.33 -12.24 -74.08
N ALA A 36 29.05 -11.79 -74.08
CA ALA A 36 27.90 -11.61 -75.01
C ALA A 36 27.13 -10.27 -74.68
N GLY A 37 25.85 -9.92 -74.99
CA GLY A 37 24.73 -10.42 -75.84
C GLY A 37 23.47 -10.88 -75.05
N ARG A 38 22.20 -10.43 -75.26
CA ARG A 38 21.56 -9.37 -76.10
C ARG A 38 20.26 -8.78 -75.44
N ARG A 39 20.05 -7.45 -75.58
CA ARG A 39 18.83 -6.65 -75.98
C ARG A 39 17.40 -7.30 -75.91
N ARG A 40 16.26 -6.58 -75.65
CA ARG A 40 15.89 -5.14 -75.83
C ARG A 40 14.50 -4.73 -75.22
N ARG A 41 14.41 -3.53 -74.60
CA ARG A 41 13.36 -2.44 -74.65
C ARG A 41 11.81 -2.68 -74.69
N ARG A 42 11.13 -1.74 -73.98
CA ARG A 42 9.72 -1.21 -74.03
C ARG A 42 8.65 -1.99 -73.21
N LEU A 43 7.71 -1.42 -72.42
CA LEU A 43 7.04 -0.09 -72.22
C LEU A 43 5.62 -0.04 -72.85
N VAL A 44 4.62 0.43 -72.06
CA VAL A 44 3.21 0.86 -72.35
C VAL A 44 2.10 0.08 -71.58
N GLU A 45 1.61 0.73 -70.51
CA GLU A 45 0.20 1.01 -70.09
C GLU A 45 -0.97 -0.02 -70.03
N HIS A 46 -1.67 0.06 -68.88
CA HIS A 46 -3.13 0.27 -68.68
C HIS A 46 -4.21 -0.86 -68.63
N ARG A 47 -5.25 -0.53 -67.83
CA ARG A 47 -6.58 -1.16 -67.57
C ARG A 47 -6.55 -2.49 -66.79
N GLY A 48 -7.38 -2.74 -65.78
CA GLY A 48 -8.32 -1.89 -65.04
C GLY A 48 -9.78 -2.38 -65.06
N SER A 49 -10.51 -2.19 -63.95
CA SER A 49 -11.93 -2.56 -63.72
C SER A 49 -12.22 -4.09 -63.63
N GLU A 50 -13.29 -4.60 -63.02
CA GLU A 50 -14.37 -3.95 -62.23
C GLU A 50 -14.98 -4.89 -61.15
N ARG A 51 -15.86 -4.36 -60.30
CA ARG A 51 -16.65 -5.09 -59.28
C ARG A 51 -17.98 -5.60 -59.86
N ARG A 52 -18.56 -6.67 -59.28
CA ARG A 52 -20.01 -6.73 -58.93
C ARG A 52 -20.37 -7.92 -58.02
N ARG A 53 -21.57 -7.86 -57.41
CA ARG A 53 -22.15 -8.82 -56.44
C ARG A 53 -23.42 -9.47 -57.03
N HIS A 54 -23.79 -10.70 -56.62
CA HIS A 54 -25.09 -10.94 -55.93
C HIS A 54 -25.44 -12.40 -55.54
N ARG A 55 -25.90 -12.55 -54.27
CA ARG A 55 -27.06 -13.32 -53.74
C ARG A 55 -27.32 -14.80 -54.11
N GLY A 56 -27.51 -15.60 -53.05
CA GLY A 56 -28.47 -16.73 -52.98
C GLY A 56 -27.89 -18.02 -52.37
N GLY A 57 -28.56 -18.78 -51.48
CA GLY A 57 -29.75 -18.48 -50.67
C GLY A 57 -30.58 -19.70 -50.25
N ARG A 58 -30.63 -20.03 -48.94
CA ARG A 58 -31.40 -21.15 -48.29
C ARG A 58 -30.94 -22.58 -48.67
N ALA A 59 -31.23 -23.64 -47.92
CA ALA A 59 -31.42 -23.86 -46.47
C ALA A 59 -31.62 -25.39 -46.23
N HIS A 60 -31.26 -25.95 -45.06
CA HIS A 60 -32.17 -26.79 -44.24
C HIS A 60 -31.53 -27.21 -42.89
N ARG A 61 -32.39 -27.59 -41.93
CA ARG A 61 -32.05 -28.07 -40.57
C ARG A 61 -31.89 -29.60 -40.52
N ARG A 62 -31.10 -30.12 -39.56
CA ARG A 62 -31.57 -30.99 -38.44
C ARG A 62 -30.42 -31.63 -37.64
N ASP A 63 -30.39 -31.37 -36.33
CA ASP A 63 -29.88 -32.32 -35.33
C ASP A 63 -30.91 -33.46 -35.10
N PRO A 64 -30.53 -34.59 -34.49
CA PRO A 64 -30.53 -34.66 -33.02
C PRO A 64 -29.35 -35.42 -32.38
N ALA A 65 -29.10 -35.14 -31.10
CA ALA A 65 -28.25 -35.93 -30.19
C ALA A 65 -29.09 -37.01 -29.45
N PRO A 66 -28.63 -37.67 -28.35
CA PRO A 66 -27.27 -37.94 -27.86
C PRO A 66 -27.02 -39.46 -27.61
N GLY A 67 -25.78 -39.86 -27.28
CA GLY A 67 -25.44 -41.26 -26.92
C GLY A 67 -24.65 -41.39 -25.61
N ARG A 68 -25.28 -41.88 -24.54
CA ARG A 68 -24.59 -42.32 -23.30
C ARG A 68 -24.15 -43.78 -23.43
N HIS A 69 -22.96 -44.13 -22.95
CA HIS A 69 -22.68 -45.50 -22.48
C HIS A 69 -21.60 -45.55 -21.40
N ALA A 70 -21.85 -46.35 -20.35
CA ALA A 70 -20.87 -46.65 -19.30
C ALA A 70 -20.25 -48.04 -19.51
N GLY A 71 -18.99 -48.24 -19.13
CA GLY A 71 -18.25 -49.50 -19.35
C GLY A 71 -17.29 -49.86 -18.21
N ARG A 72 -17.74 -50.68 -17.25
CA ARG A 72 -16.89 -51.26 -16.19
C ARG A 72 -16.19 -52.56 -16.64
N ARG A 73 -14.87 -52.66 -16.42
CA ARG A 73 -14.04 -53.89 -16.25
C ARG A 73 -12.69 -53.41 -15.65
N ARG A 74 -12.22 -53.79 -14.45
CA ARG A 74 -11.78 -55.13 -13.94
C ARG A 74 -10.86 -55.83 -14.97
N ARG A 75 -9.66 -56.32 -14.63
CA ARG A 75 -9.20 -56.92 -13.34
C ARG A 75 -7.66 -57.16 -13.34
N ARG A 76 -7.04 -57.24 -12.15
CA ARG A 76 -5.62 -57.66 -11.86
C ARG A 76 -4.54 -56.65 -12.32
N GLY A 77 -3.39 -56.45 -11.64
CA GLY A 77 -3.00 -56.82 -10.26
C GLY A 77 -1.75 -57.71 -10.16
N HIS A 78 -0.64 -57.16 -9.63
CA HIS A 78 0.55 -57.94 -9.25
C HIS A 78 1.25 -57.38 -7.99
N ARG A 79 1.45 -58.23 -6.98
CA ARG A 79 2.49 -58.05 -5.94
C ARG A 79 3.77 -58.77 -6.39
N ARG A 80 4.95 -58.23 -6.07
CA ARG A 80 6.18 -58.99 -5.75
C ARG A 80 6.95 -58.30 -4.62
N ARG A 81 7.81 -59.05 -3.91
CA ARG A 81 8.50 -58.63 -2.67
C ARG A 81 9.86 -59.34 -2.57
N ARG A 82 10.87 -58.66 -2.02
CA ARG A 82 12.13 -59.17 -1.40
C ARG A 82 13.19 -59.90 -2.25
N ARG A 83 14.40 -59.33 -2.26
CA ARG A 83 15.73 -59.82 -1.77
C ARG A 83 16.70 -58.63 -1.93
N ARG A 84 17.56 -58.16 -1.00
CA ARG A 84 18.16 -58.61 0.28
C ARG A 84 19.46 -59.43 0.17
N VAL A 85 20.58 -58.72 0.04
CA VAL A 85 21.96 -59.04 0.49
C VAL A 85 22.60 -57.69 0.94
N ALA A 86 23.75 -57.66 1.65
CA ALA A 86 23.87 -57.82 3.11
C ALA A 86 25.34 -58.02 3.53
N GLY A 87 26.04 -56.95 3.98
CA GLY A 87 27.39 -57.05 4.56
C GLY A 87 28.19 -55.74 4.53
N GLY A 88 28.85 -55.38 5.64
CA GLY A 88 29.77 -54.22 5.71
C GLY A 88 29.70 -53.42 7.01
N HIS A 89 30.46 -53.81 8.03
CA HIS A 89 30.70 -53.03 9.25
C HIS A 89 32.11 -53.37 9.76
N PRO A 90 32.87 -52.39 10.27
CA PRO A 90 33.48 -52.58 11.59
C PRO A 90 33.37 -51.32 12.49
N ARG A 91 34.09 -51.31 13.61
CA ARG A 91 33.95 -50.40 14.77
C ARG A 91 35.24 -49.65 15.12
N GLY A 92 35.10 -48.57 15.89
CA GLY A 92 36.10 -48.07 16.85
C GLY A 92 36.72 -46.72 16.50
N LEU A 93 37.41 -46.01 17.41
CA LEU A 93 37.42 -46.00 18.89
C LEU A 93 38.23 -44.74 19.34
N CYS A 94 38.30 -44.44 20.64
CA CYS A 94 38.83 -43.17 21.16
C CYS A 94 40.37 -42.99 21.07
N HIS A 95 40.85 -41.77 20.75
CA HIS A 95 41.66 -40.91 21.68
C HIS A 95 42.16 -39.59 21.03
N GLN A 96 42.47 -38.57 21.85
CA GLN A 96 43.36 -37.45 21.48
C GLN A 96 44.85 -37.87 21.64
N PRO A 97 45.83 -37.09 21.11
CA PRO A 97 46.44 -36.05 21.97
C PRO A 97 46.95 -34.77 21.26
N GLY A 98 46.70 -33.61 21.88
CA GLY A 98 47.76 -32.67 22.27
C GLY A 98 48.40 -31.64 21.30
N ARG A 99 48.09 -30.36 21.59
CA ARG A 99 49.04 -29.24 21.87
C ARG A 99 49.61 -28.31 20.76
N ARG A 100 49.51 -26.99 21.07
CA ARG A 100 50.33 -25.81 20.66
C ARG A 100 50.06 -25.19 19.26
N HIS A 101 50.11 -23.86 19.05
CA HIS A 101 50.22 -22.69 19.97
C HIS A 101 49.55 -21.42 19.35
N HIS A 102 49.34 -20.37 20.16
CA HIS A 102 48.86 -19.04 19.73
C HIS A 102 49.95 -18.20 19.02
N GLY A 103 49.54 -17.13 18.33
CA GLY A 103 50.42 -16.01 17.95
C GLY A 103 49.72 -14.89 17.17
N HIS A 104 49.24 -13.85 17.85
CA HIS A 104 48.61 -12.68 17.23
C HIS A 104 48.94 -11.43 18.07
N LEU A 105 49.53 -10.37 17.48
CA LEU A 105 49.25 -8.94 17.73
C LEU A 105 50.30 -7.94 17.19
N ASP A 106 49.76 -6.84 16.67
CA ASP A 106 50.25 -5.45 16.54
C ASP A 106 51.21 -4.96 17.66
N PRO A 107 52.21 -4.08 17.35
CA PRO A 107 52.19 -2.76 17.99
C PRO A 107 52.72 -1.55 17.18
N ARG A 108 51.80 -0.64 16.83
CA ARG A 108 51.76 0.84 17.10
C ARG A 108 53.02 1.55 17.65
N ARG A 109 53.19 2.84 17.28
CA ARG A 109 53.37 4.08 18.13
C ARG A 109 54.06 5.23 17.34
N LEU A 110 54.14 6.53 17.73
CA LEU A 110 53.73 7.32 18.93
C LEU A 110 53.69 8.85 18.60
N LEU A 111 52.99 9.67 19.42
CA LEU A 111 53.36 11.00 20.02
C LEU A 111 52.08 11.86 20.25
N ARG A 112 51.63 12.10 21.49
CA ARG A 112 51.97 13.18 22.46
C ARG A 112 51.48 14.60 22.07
N GLY A 113 50.78 15.37 22.92
CA GLY A 113 50.13 15.05 24.22
C GLY A 113 49.85 16.27 25.14
N LEU A 114 49.29 15.98 26.33
CA LEU A 114 49.33 16.72 27.62
C LEU A 114 48.63 18.10 27.79
N GLY A 115 47.81 18.21 28.85
CA GLY A 115 47.33 19.47 29.44
C GLY A 115 46.33 19.25 30.59
N HIS A 116 46.59 19.77 31.80
CA HIS A 116 45.71 19.66 32.98
C HIS A 116 44.87 20.95 33.20
N GLY A 117 43.69 20.82 33.81
CA GLY A 117 43.02 21.97 34.45
C GLY A 117 41.57 21.76 34.88
N HIS A 118 41.33 21.60 36.20
CA HIS A 118 40.00 21.73 36.80
C HIS A 118 40.08 22.85 37.86
N PRO A 119 39.04 23.71 38.02
CA PRO A 119 38.18 23.49 39.18
C PRO A 119 36.71 23.95 39.03
N ARG A 120 35.92 23.65 40.06
CA ARG A 120 34.50 23.98 40.26
C ARG A 120 34.24 25.49 40.44
N ARG A 121 33.01 25.94 40.14
CA ARG A 121 32.25 26.90 41.00
C ARG A 121 30.73 26.80 40.77
N HIS A 122 29.95 27.13 41.79
CA HIS A 122 28.49 27.29 41.72
C HIS A 122 28.09 28.65 41.16
N HIS A 123 26.87 28.78 40.63
CA HIS A 123 25.97 29.84 41.12
C HIS A 123 24.49 29.48 41.00
N GLN A 124 23.71 29.82 42.04
CA GLN A 124 22.27 30.05 41.94
C GLN A 124 22.04 31.56 41.74
N ARG A 125 20.95 31.96 41.06
CA ARG A 125 19.80 32.69 41.64
C ARG A 125 18.87 33.31 40.61
N ASP A 126 17.60 33.44 40.97
CA ASP A 126 16.64 34.39 40.40
C ASP A 126 17.09 35.85 40.57
N LEU A 127 16.62 36.76 39.71
CA LEU A 127 15.59 37.74 40.15
C LEU A 127 15.04 38.62 39.02
N SER A 128 13.83 39.12 39.27
CA SER A 128 12.92 39.74 38.30
C SER A 128 13.05 41.26 38.14
N ALA A 129 12.70 41.74 36.93
CA ALA A 129 11.92 42.95 36.62
C ALA A 129 12.44 44.37 36.95
N HIS A 130 12.23 45.33 36.02
CA HIS A 130 11.24 46.43 36.22
C HIS A 130 11.01 47.38 35.01
N ARG A 131 9.73 47.69 34.74
CA ARG A 131 9.16 49.02 34.30
C ARG A 131 9.55 49.58 32.89
N ARG A 132 8.75 50.43 32.22
CA ARG A 132 7.34 50.89 32.38
C ARG A 132 6.79 51.54 31.09
N HIS A 133 5.47 51.43 30.89
CA HIS A 133 4.55 52.36 30.18
C HIS A 133 4.93 53.00 28.81
N ARG A 134 4.01 52.82 27.85
CA ARG A 134 3.11 53.91 27.41
C ARG A 134 1.71 53.39 27.09
N ARG A 135 0.70 54.26 27.13
CA ARG A 135 -0.70 53.99 26.75
C ARG A 135 -1.02 54.72 25.44
N GLY A 136 -1.97 54.18 24.66
CA GLY A 136 -2.49 54.86 23.46
C GLY A 136 -3.80 54.24 22.95
N HIS A 137 -4.94 54.63 23.53
CA HIS A 137 -6.24 54.42 22.87
C HIS A 137 -6.40 55.42 21.72
N HIS A 138 -7.09 55.04 20.65
CA HIS A 138 -8.17 55.87 20.12
C HIS A 138 -9.21 55.07 19.31
N ARG A 139 -10.48 55.50 19.42
CA ARG A 139 -11.60 55.16 18.52
C ARG A 139 -12.36 56.46 18.23
N HIS A 140 -13.15 56.47 17.15
CA HIS A 140 -14.09 57.53 16.74
C HIS A 140 -13.44 58.85 16.24
N ARG A 141 -14.04 59.65 15.33
CA ARG A 141 -15.39 59.65 14.69
C ARG A 141 -15.37 60.53 13.40
N ARG A 142 -16.28 60.25 12.43
CA ARG A 142 -17.02 61.14 11.45
C ARG A 142 -16.31 62.39 10.85
N GLY A 143 -16.48 62.78 9.57
CA GLY A 143 -17.28 62.24 8.44
C GLY A 143 -17.90 63.36 7.55
N HIS A 144 -18.51 63.01 6.40
CA HIS A 144 -19.24 63.88 5.43
C HIS A 144 -18.38 64.85 4.56
N ARG A 145 -18.78 65.32 3.34
CA ARG A 145 -20.02 65.15 2.51
C ARG A 145 -19.80 65.45 1.00
N GLY A 146 -20.63 64.86 0.12
CA GLY A 146 -20.79 65.17 -1.33
C GLY A 146 -20.98 63.87 -2.14
N ARG A 147 -22.09 63.51 -2.80
CA ARG A 147 -23.07 64.17 -3.72
C ARG A 147 -22.43 64.66 -5.03
N LEU A 148 -22.95 64.37 -6.23
CA LEU A 148 -24.09 63.56 -6.75
C LEU A 148 -23.67 63.05 -8.17
N VAL A 149 -24.31 62.09 -8.87
CA VAL A 149 -25.68 62.04 -9.43
C VAL A 149 -26.09 60.57 -9.69
N ASP A 150 -27.40 60.28 -9.74
CA ASP A 150 -28.01 58.97 -10.07
C ASP A 150 -28.76 59.04 -11.40
N HIS A 151 -28.80 57.95 -12.19
CA HIS A 151 -30.02 57.60 -12.94
C HIS A 151 -30.15 56.11 -13.34
N GLY A 152 -31.27 55.50 -12.94
CA GLY A 152 -32.27 55.18 -13.97
C GLY A 152 -32.48 53.71 -14.41
N ARG A 153 -33.05 52.88 -13.54
CA ARG A 153 -33.71 51.58 -13.85
C ARG A 153 -34.42 51.51 -15.22
N ARG A 154 -34.49 50.31 -15.84
CA ARG A 154 -35.78 49.63 -16.19
C ARG A 154 -35.66 48.16 -16.61
N ARG A 155 -36.78 47.43 -16.43
CA ARG A 155 -37.04 46.05 -16.91
C ARG A 155 -37.68 46.08 -18.30
N ARG A 156 -37.56 44.99 -19.08
CA ARG A 156 -38.72 44.32 -19.72
C ARG A 156 -38.40 42.91 -20.25
N ARG A 157 -39.45 42.08 -20.37
CA ARG A 157 -39.53 40.85 -21.18
C ARG A 157 -40.29 41.16 -22.47
N LEU A 158 -40.13 40.32 -23.50
CA LEU A 158 -41.09 39.88 -24.56
C LEU A 158 -40.26 39.49 -25.82
N ARG A 159 -40.72 38.73 -26.83
CA ARG A 159 -41.45 37.44 -26.95
C ARG A 159 -41.78 37.23 -28.46
N ASP A 160 -41.66 36.01 -28.99
CA ASP A 160 -42.22 35.52 -30.29
C ASP A 160 -41.74 36.32 -31.56
N ASP A 161 -41.58 35.81 -32.80
CA ASP A 161 -42.11 34.68 -33.59
C ASP A 161 -40.95 34.00 -34.39
N ARG A 162 -40.90 32.70 -34.74
CA ARG A 162 -41.78 31.77 -35.52
C ARG A 162 -41.81 31.95 -37.05
N HIS A 163 -41.27 30.96 -37.80
CA HIS A 163 -41.98 30.16 -38.83
C HIS A 163 -41.05 29.04 -39.42
N ARG A 164 -41.46 27.75 -39.40
CA ARG A 164 -42.06 26.92 -40.51
C ARG A 164 -41.05 26.45 -41.58
N ARG A 165 -41.18 25.30 -42.28
CA ARG A 165 -42.21 24.23 -42.41
C ARG A 165 -41.50 22.93 -42.90
N ASP A 166 -42.04 21.70 -42.97
CA ASP A 166 -43.35 21.09 -42.66
C ASP A 166 -43.15 19.62 -42.18
N ALA A 167 -44.05 18.64 -42.45
CA ALA A 167 -43.89 17.25 -41.98
C ALA A 167 -44.54 16.16 -42.87
N HIS A 168 -43.74 15.16 -43.29
CA HIS A 168 -44.21 13.87 -43.83
C HIS A 168 -43.58 12.69 -43.07
N ARG A 169 -44.19 11.52 -42.82
CA ARG A 169 -45.57 10.99 -42.61
C ARG A 169 -45.59 9.54 -43.10
N GLY A 170 -45.92 8.60 -42.21
CA GLY A 170 -46.33 7.23 -42.52
C GLY A 170 -47.25 6.69 -41.41
N GLN A 171 -48.19 5.81 -41.72
CA GLN A 171 -49.16 5.23 -40.76
C GLN A 171 -49.33 3.72 -41.04
N HIS A 172 -49.89 2.85 -40.19
CA HIS A 172 -51.33 2.78 -39.85
C HIS A 172 -51.68 1.61 -38.88
N ARG A 173 -52.63 1.83 -37.93
CA ARG A 173 -53.75 0.92 -37.51
C ARG A 173 -53.42 -0.43 -36.77
N ARG A 174 -54.29 -1.04 -35.91
CA ARG A 174 -55.50 -0.65 -35.11
C ARG A 174 -55.96 -1.83 -34.18
N ARG A 175 -56.82 -1.55 -33.18
CA ARG A 175 -57.68 -2.47 -32.35
C ARG A 175 -56.93 -3.29 -31.26
N ARG A 176 -57.52 -3.73 -30.12
CA ARG A 176 -58.93 -3.72 -29.59
C ARG A 176 -58.95 -3.65 -28.02
N ARG A 177 -60.15 -3.59 -27.40
CA ARG A 177 -60.50 -3.50 -25.93
C ARG A 177 -61.89 -4.18 -25.75
N PRO A 178 -62.53 -4.32 -24.56
CA PRO A 178 -62.14 -4.34 -23.11
C PRO A 178 -62.74 -5.63 -22.44
N PRO A 179 -63.34 -5.70 -21.20
CA PRO A 179 -63.36 -4.93 -19.92
C PRO A 179 -63.03 -5.85 -18.68
N ARG A 180 -63.49 -5.79 -17.39
CA ARG A 180 -64.38 -4.93 -16.54
C ARG A 180 -64.14 -5.22 -15.03
N ARG A 181 -64.53 -4.29 -14.12
CA ARG A 181 -64.62 -4.39 -12.61
C ARG A 181 -63.27 -4.48 -11.85
N GLY A 182 -63.02 -3.79 -10.72
CA GLY A 182 -63.54 -2.51 -10.22
C GLY A 182 -64.37 -2.55 -8.91
N TYR A 183 -63.91 -1.83 -7.86
CA TYR A 183 -64.74 -1.20 -6.81
C TYR A 183 -63.96 -0.09 -6.05
N HIS A 184 -64.68 0.88 -5.46
CA HIS A 184 -64.17 1.95 -4.58
C HIS A 184 -65.33 2.41 -3.68
N PRO A 185 -65.07 3.01 -2.50
CA PRO A 185 -65.66 4.33 -2.25
C PRO A 185 -64.70 5.32 -1.55
N GLN A 186 -65.16 6.56 -1.33
CA GLN A 186 -64.41 7.71 -0.82
C GLN A 186 -65.07 8.37 0.40
N ARG A 187 -64.29 9.12 1.20
CA ARG A 187 -64.56 10.46 1.80
C ARG A 187 -63.22 11.01 2.32
N ARG A 188 -62.74 12.24 2.03
CA ARG A 188 -63.28 13.64 2.14
C ARG A 188 -63.35 14.13 3.61
N LEU A 189 -62.88 15.33 4.02
CA LEU A 189 -62.17 16.44 3.33
C LEU A 189 -61.50 17.44 4.36
N HIS A 190 -60.40 18.09 3.93
CA HIS A 190 -59.86 19.43 4.30
C HIS A 190 -59.10 19.75 5.64
N PRO A 191 -58.22 20.82 5.63
CA PRO A 191 -57.30 21.27 6.72
C PRO A 191 -57.74 22.67 7.28
N PRO A 192 -56.91 23.60 7.87
CA PRO A 192 -55.48 23.60 8.25
C PRO A 192 -55.10 24.22 9.63
N GLY A 193 -53.79 24.20 9.98
CA GLY A 193 -53.21 24.98 11.09
C GLY A 193 -51.75 25.41 10.83
N ARG A 194 -51.34 26.61 11.27
CA ARG A 194 -50.00 27.21 11.07
C ARG A 194 -49.29 27.56 12.40
N ARG A 195 -47.96 27.36 12.48
CA ARG A 195 -46.92 28.20 13.15
C ARG A 195 -45.55 27.58 12.82
N ARG A 196 -44.64 28.26 12.10
CA ARG A 196 -43.68 29.32 12.51
C ARG A 196 -42.47 28.79 13.30
N LEU A 197 -41.31 28.79 12.62
CA LEU A 197 -39.95 28.79 13.21
C LEU A 197 -39.69 30.07 14.03
N PRO A 198 -38.67 30.05 14.90
CA PRO A 198 -37.61 31.06 14.83
C PRO A 198 -36.17 30.50 14.94
N ASP A 199 -35.23 31.35 14.56
CA ASP A 199 -33.77 31.16 14.45
C ASP A 199 -33.03 31.30 15.82
N PRO A 200 -31.79 30.80 16.02
CA PRO A 200 -31.17 30.62 17.35
C PRO A 200 -30.24 31.77 17.79
N ARG A 201 -29.93 31.82 19.11
CA ARG A 201 -28.61 32.23 19.70
C ARG A 201 -28.59 32.27 21.24
N ARG A 202 -27.52 31.73 21.84
CA ARG A 202 -27.11 31.79 23.28
C ARG A 202 -28.01 30.97 24.25
N HIS A 203 -27.56 30.51 25.42
CA HIS A 203 -26.37 30.86 26.24
C HIS A 203 -25.61 29.63 26.79
N LEU A 204 -24.36 29.85 27.22
CA LEU A 204 -23.51 28.91 27.97
C LEU A 204 -23.99 28.72 29.43
N GLY A 205 -23.73 27.53 30.00
CA GLY A 205 -23.86 27.23 31.43
C GLY A 205 -23.62 25.75 31.73
N GLY A 206 -22.46 25.40 32.31
CA GLY A 206 -22.06 24.01 32.57
C GLY A 206 -22.49 23.47 33.94
N ASP A 207 -22.85 22.19 33.99
CA ASP A 207 -23.08 21.42 35.23
C ASP A 207 -21.94 20.40 35.43
N PRO A 208 -21.22 20.41 36.57
CA PRO A 208 -20.14 19.46 36.86
C PRO A 208 -20.54 17.97 36.84
N ARG A 209 -21.83 17.63 36.78
CA ARG A 209 -22.30 16.24 36.82
C ARG A 209 -22.06 15.43 35.53
N ARG A 210 -21.77 16.07 34.39
CA ARG A 210 -21.44 15.33 33.15
C ARG A 210 -20.09 14.63 33.15
N GLN A 211 -19.12 15.08 33.96
CA GLN A 211 -17.77 14.51 33.97
C GLN A 211 -17.77 13.03 34.40
N LEU A 212 -18.61 12.68 35.36
CA LEU A 212 -18.68 11.34 35.98
C LEU A 212 -19.38 10.27 35.12
N ASP A 213 -20.12 10.65 34.07
CA ASP A 213 -20.64 9.70 33.09
C ASP A 213 -19.66 9.49 31.92
N LEU A 214 -18.86 10.51 31.55
CA LEU A 214 -17.80 10.38 30.53
C LEU A 214 -16.70 9.41 30.95
N ASP A 215 -16.22 9.49 32.20
CA ASP A 215 -15.26 8.52 32.77
C ASP A 215 -15.81 7.08 32.78
N ARG A 216 -17.14 6.94 32.73
CA ARG A 216 -17.83 5.64 32.71
C ARG A 216 -18.02 5.08 31.30
N GLN A 217 -18.05 5.93 30.28
CA GLN A 217 -17.98 5.52 28.87
C GLN A 217 -16.55 5.11 28.49
N ARG A 218 -15.52 5.83 28.97
CA ARG A 218 -14.10 5.50 28.71
C ARG A 218 -13.71 4.07 29.13
N LEU A 219 -14.33 3.52 30.18
CA LEU A 219 -14.14 2.12 30.61
C LEU A 219 -14.80 1.05 29.72
N LEU A 220 -15.53 1.43 28.66
CA LEU A 220 -16.13 0.50 27.70
C LEU A 220 -15.32 0.34 26.41
N HIS A 221 -14.58 1.37 25.97
CA HIS A 221 -13.77 1.28 24.74
C HIS A 221 -12.59 0.30 24.89
N LEU A 222 -11.94 0.28 26.06
CA LEU A 222 -10.94 -0.72 26.47
C LEU A 222 -11.48 -2.17 26.58
N ARG A 223 -12.74 -2.43 26.21
CA ARG A 223 -13.32 -3.77 26.09
C ARG A 223 -13.67 -4.19 24.66
N ARG A 224 -13.57 -3.31 23.65
CA ARG A 224 -13.78 -3.70 22.24
C ARG A 224 -12.67 -4.62 21.72
N TRP A 225 -11.43 -4.47 22.21
CA TRP A 225 -10.28 -5.26 21.78
C TRP A 225 -10.00 -6.55 22.59
N LEU A 226 -10.92 -6.98 23.47
CA LEU A 226 -10.80 -8.28 24.17
C LEU A 226 -12.19 -8.96 24.37
N PRO A 227 -12.58 -9.94 23.52
CA PRO A 227 -13.89 -10.59 23.60
C PRO A 227 -13.99 -11.64 24.73
N LEU A 228 -13.93 -11.18 25.99
CA LEU A 228 -14.12 -12.02 27.18
C LEU A 228 -15.61 -12.39 27.40
N ARG A 229 -16.11 -13.36 26.62
CA ARG A 229 -17.40 -14.04 26.88
C ARG A 229 -17.25 -15.55 26.93
N LEU A 230 -17.17 -16.09 28.15
CA LEU A 230 -17.23 -17.53 28.42
C LEU A 230 -18.61 -18.10 28.05
N HIS A 231 -18.72 -18.76 26.90
CA HIS A 231 -19.87 -19.61 26.59
C HIS A 231 -19.82 -20.90 27.42
N GLN A 232 -20.92 -21.26 28.08
CA GLN A 232 -21.08 -22.59 28.69
C GLN A 232 -21.73 -23.55 27.67
N PRO A 233 -21.22 -24.79 27.51
CA PRO A 233 -21.76 -25.73 26.55
C PRO A 233 -23.13 -26.25 26.98
N HIS A 234 -24.11 -26.17 26.08
CA HIS A 234 -25.41 -26.81 26.27
C HIS A 234 -25.28 -28.35 26.36
N ARG A 235 -26.03 -28.96 27.27
CA ARG A 235 -26.32 -30.40 27.27
C ARG A 235 -27.84 -30.66 27.35
N PRO A 236 -28.32 -31.80 26.80
CA PRO A 236 -29.69 -31.90 26.30
C PRO A 236 -30.74 -32.11 27.39
N HIS A 237 -31.98 -31.71 27.08
CA HIS A 237 -33.15 -31.92 27.93
C HIS A 237 -33.52 -33.40 28.08
N HIS A 238 -33.63 -33.86 29.32
CA HIS A 238 -34.53 -34.96 29.70
C HIS A 238 -35.50 -34.50 30.81
N ARG A 239 -36.65 -35.18 30.90
CA ARG A 239 -37.79 -34.81 31.77
C ARG A 239 -37.66 -35.40 33.20
N ILE A 240 -38.64 -35.03 34.04
CA ILE A 240 -38.89 -35.48 35.44
C ILE A 240 -38.01 -34.71 36.46
N GLY A 241 -38.52 -34.22 37.59
CA GLY A 241 -39.89 -34.26 38.14
C GLY A 241 -40.05 -33.26 39.31
N GLU A 242 -41.23 -33.22 39.93
CA GLU A 242 -41.55 -32.26 41.01
C GLU A 242 -40.77 -32.51 42.32
N LEU A 243 -40.45 -31.43 43.05
CA LEU A 243 -40.83 -31.26 44.47
C LEU A 243 -40.58 -29.82 44.98
N ARG A 244 -40.87 -29.55 46.27
CA ARG A 244 -41.42 -28.26 46.74
C ARG A 244 -40.88 -27.84 48.12
N ARG A 245 -40.78 -26.52 48.37
CA ARG A 245 -40.46 -25.83 49.67
C ARG A 245 -38.96 -25.91 50.07
N GLN A 246 -38.38 -25.03 50.92
CA GLN A 246 -38.92 -23.93 51.74
C GLN A 246 -37.86 -22.81 52.00
N ARG A 247 -38.31 -21.60 52.36
CA ARG A 247 -37.55 -20.48 53.01
C ARG A 247 -38.08 -20.30 54.47
N PRO A 248 -37.59 -19.39 55.37
CA PRO A 248 -36.52 -18.37 55.27
C PRO A 248 -35.50 -18.34 56.46
N GLY A 249 -34.56 -17.37 56.48
CA GLY A 249 -33.74 -17.04 57.67
C GLY A 249 -32.83 -15.79 57.51
N HIS A 250 -32.89 -14.84 58.45
CA HIS A 250 -32.14 -13.55 58.51
C HIS A 250 -32.28 -12.99 59.96
N PRO A 251 -31.61 -11.92 60.44
CA PRO A 251 -30.60 -11.04 59.82
C PRO A 251 -29.40 -10.59 60.75
N HIS A 252 -28.58 -9.65 60.25
CA HIS A 252 -27.83 -8.57 60.95
C HIS A 252 -26.94 -8.78 62.21
N HIS A 253 -25.71 -8.21 62.16
CA HIS A 253 -25.35 -7.08 63.06
C HIS A 253 -24.20 -6.18 62.53
N ARG A 254 -23.98 -5.01 63.15
CA ARG A 254 -22.96 -3.97 62.81
C ARG A 254 -22.02 -3.67 64.00
N ARG A 255 -20.77 -3.21 63.76
CA ARG A 255 -20.13 -2.00 64.39
C ARG A 255 -18.73 -1.64 63.80
N ARG A 256 -18.13 -0.52 64.26
CA ARG A 256 -16.87 0.14 63.81
C ARG A 256 -16.00 0.55 65.02
N ILE A 257 -14.69 0.82 64.81
CA ILE A 257 -13.70 1.69 65.55
C ILE A 257 -12.33 1.52 64.81
N ARG A 258 -11.48 2.49 64.40
CA ARG A 258 -10.75 3.66 65.01
C ARG A 258 -9.57 3.25 65.95
N ASP A 259 -8.39 3.89 66.04
CA ASP A 259 -7.74 5.01 65.30
C ASP A 259 -6.18 5.05 65.55
N ARG A 260 -5.37 5.39 64.53
CA ARG A 260 -4.08 6.19 64.51
C ARG A 260 -2.77 5.87 65.30
N HIS A 261 -1.68 6.54 64.83
CA HIS A 261 -0.33 6.83 65.42
C HIS A 261 0.78 5.75 65.34
N ALA A 262 2.10 6.02 65.18
CA ALA A 262 2.90 7.23 64.84
C ALA A 262 4.34 6.86 64.30
N ARG A 263 5.25 7.85 64.07
CA ARG A 263 6.58 7.73 63.39
C ARG A 263 7.82 7.78 64.32
N MET A 264 9.00 7.40 63.77
CA MET A 264 10.43 7.77 64.09
C MET A 264 11.31 6.66 64.72
N ARG A 265 12.66 6.58 64.56
CA ARG A 265 13.65 6.96 63.49
C ARG A 265 15.06 6.39 63.90
N ARG A 266 15.84 5.85 62.94
CA ARG A 266 17.34 5.69 62.90
C ARG A 266 18.13 5.02 64.06
N LEU A 267 19.06 4.11 63.70
CA LEU A 267 20.53 4.20 63.98
C LEU A 267 21.36 3.08 63.29
N LYS A 268 22.70 3.26 63.26
CA LYS A 268 23.83 2.35 62.91
C LYS A 268 24.96 2.61 63.99
N PRO A 269 26.22 2.08 64.01
CA PRO A 269 26.97 1.27 63.01
C PRO A 269 28.05 0.23 63.54
N VAL A 270 28.88 -0.29 62.62
CA VAL A 270 30.27 -0.87 62.75
C VAL A 270 30.54 -2.21 63.48
N THR A 271 31.29 -3.09 62.79
CA THR A 271 32.30 -4.08 63.31
C THR A 271 33.33 -4.34 62.16
N LEU A 272 34.41 -5.14 62.34
CA LEU A 272 35.68 -5.03 61.55
C LEU A 272 36.47 -6.36 61.36
N ALA A 273 37.45 -6.36 60.43
CA ALA A 273 38.61 -7.29 60.23
C ALA A 273 38.37 -8.62 59.46
N LEU A 274 39.34 -9.23 58.71
CA LEU A 274 40.75 -8.91 58.35
C LEU A 274 41.13 -9.34 56.88
N VAL A 275 42.41 -9.64 56.56
CA VAL A 275 43.03 -9.62 55.18
C VAL A 275 44.34 -10.48 55.07
N LEU A 276 44.88 -10.71 53.84
CA LEU A 276 46.14 -11.44 53.40
C LEU A 276 46.06 -12.99 53.29
N ALA A 277 46.85 -13.77 52.51
CA ALA A 277 48.03 -13.63 51.59
C ALA A 277 48.20 -14.97 50.75
N ALA A 278 49.10 -15.24 49.77
CA ALA A 278 49.99 -14.51 48.80
C ALA A 278 50.71 -15.55 47.84
N CYS A 279 51.77 -15.14 47.10
CA CYS A 279 52.76 -15.93 46.29
C CYS A 279 52.38 -16.41 44.85
N GLY A 280 53.22 -16.30 43.79
CA GLY A 280 54.46 -15.49 43.62
C GLY A 280 55.38 -15.84 42.41
N GLY A 281 55.73 -14.84 41.58
CA GLY A 281 56.96 -14.67 40.77
C GLY A 281 57.26 -15.51 39.49
N ASP A 282 58.22 -15.14 38.61
CA ASP A 282 58.90 -13.84 38.31
C ASP A 282 59.79 -13.94 37.00
N ASP A 283 60.34 -12.79 36.54
CA ASP A 283 61.59 -12.54 35.77
C ASP A 283 61.78 -12.61 34.20
N ASP A 284 62.66 -11.69 33.75
CA ASP A 284 63.60 -11.60 32.61
C ASP A 284 63.27 -11.25 31.12
N GLY A 285 64.24 -10.55 30.48
CA GLY A 285 64.41 -10.24 29.04
C GLY A 285 65.81 -10.72 28.53
N PRO A 286 66.55 -10.05 27.59
CA PRO A 286 66.30 -8.85 26.76
C PRO A 286 66.81 -8.92 25.27
N ALA A 287 66.83 -7.76 24.56
CA ALA A 287 67.83 -7.31 23.54
C ALA A 287 67.91 -7.83 22.05
N THR A 288 68.10 -6.86 21.12
CA THR A 288 68.97 -6.85 19.88
C THR A 288 68.66 -7.78 18.65
N THR A 289 69.07 -7.54 17.38
CA THR A 289 69.89 -6.49 16.68
C THR A 289 69.61 -6.40 15.14
N ASP A 290 70.05 -5.28 14.50
CA ASP A 290 70.62 -5.09 13.12
C ASP A 290 69.87 -5.36 11.78
N ALA A 291 70.37 -4.69 10.72
CA ALA A 291 70.01 -4.75 9.28
C ALA A 291 71.29 -4.93 8.41
N PRO A 292 71.19 -5.32 7.11
CA PRO A 292 71.32 -4.39 5.95
C PRO A 292 70.51 -4.86 4.69
N GLU A 293 70.74 -4.48 3.41
CA GLU A 293 70.84 -3.19 2.65
C GLU A 293 71.04 -3.54 1.12
N VAL A 294 70.94 -2.56 0.19
CA VAL A 294 71.45 -2.52 -1.23
C VAL A 294 70.61 -3.06 -2.43
N ASP A 295 70.16 -2.11 -3.30
CA ASP A 295 70.03 -1.98 -4.79
C ASP A 295 69.66 -3.19 -5.74
N ALA A 296 69.12 -3.04 -6.98
CA ALA A 296 69.13 -1.92 -7.96
C ALA A 296 68.04 -1.97 -9.09
N ALA A 297 67.68 -0.80 -9.68
CA ALA A 297 67.48 -0.42 -11.11
C ALA A 297 66.69 -1.31 -12.15
N ILE A 298 66.00 -0.85 -13.22
CA ILE A 298 65.60 0.48 -13.80
C ILE A 298 64.49 0.31 -14.90
N ALA A 299 63.85 1.42 -15.34
CA ALA A 299 62.95 1.66 -16.51
C ALA A 299 61.40 1.58 -16.25
N ASP A 300 60.51 2.57 -16.50
CA ASP A 300 60.37 3.76 -17.39
C ASP A 300 59.57 3.47 -18.71
N ALA A 301 58.56 4.24 -19.19
CA ALA A 301 58.02 5.57 -18.82
C ALA A 301 56.49 5.77 -19.13
N GLY A 302 55.80 6.60 -18.31
CA GLY A 302 54.76 7.63 -18.65
C GLY A 302 53.55 7.40 -19.59
N ARG A 303 52.65 8.39 -19.81
CA ARG A 303 52.04 9.45 -18.95
C ARG A 303 50.96 10.27 -19.72
N ASP A 304 50.09 10.96 -18.96
CA ASP A 304 49.29 12.15 -19.32
C ASP A 304 48.10 11.99 -20.33
N ALA A 305 47.29 13.06 -20.53
CA ALA A 305 45.82 12.97 -20.71
C ALA A 305 45.13 14.05 -21.59
N GLU A 306 43.80 13.92 -21.72
CA GLU A 306 42.75 14.90 -22.12
C GLU A 306 42.56 15.33 -23.61
N ALA A 307 41.37 15.93 -23.84
CA ALA A 307 40.58 16.11 -25.07
C ALA A 307 41.18 16.99 -26.21
N PRO A 308 40.52 17.07 -27.39
CA PRO A 308 39.55 18.16 -27.61
C PRO A 308 38.33 17.85 -28.54
N GLU A 309 37.47 18.85 -28.72
CA GLU A 309 36.29 18.91 -29.61
C GLU A 309 36.63 19.39 -31.04
N ASP A 310 35.79 19.09 -32.05
CA ASP A 310 34.88 20.06 -32.72
C ASP A 310 34.08 19.36 -33.86
N ALA A 311 33.08 20.05 -34.44
CA ALA A 311 31.94 19.46 -35.14
C ALA A 311 32.04 19.38 -36.68
N THR A 312 31.08 18.69 -37.28
CA THR A 312 30.51 19.06 -38.60
C THR A 312 29.06 18.59 -38.72
N THR A 313 28.24 19.35 -39.44
CA THR A 313 26.80 19.10 -39.64
C THR A 313 26.52 18.21 -40.84
N ASP A 314 25.46 17.41 -40.80
CA ASP A 314 24.66 17.14 -42.00
C ASP A 314 23.18 16.83 -41.66
N ASP A 315 22.29 17.03 -42.63
CA ASP A 315 20.83 17.05 -42.46
C ASP A 315 20.18 15.68 -42.78
N ALA A 316 19.39 15.13 -41.84
CA ALA A 316 18.66 13.88 -42.02
C ALA A 316 17.40 13.79 -41.15
N THR A 317 16.23 13.82 -41.80
CA THR A 317 14.94 13.48 -41.17
C THR A 317 14.91 12.02 -40.69
N PRO A 318 14.36 11.70 -39.51
CA PRO A 318 14.15 10.31 -39.09
C PRO A 318 13.02 9.68 -39.92
N ASP A 319 13.39 9.00 -41.01
CA ASP A 319 12.47 8.17 -41.78
C ASP A 319 12.08 6.93 -40.96
N ALA A 320 10.81 6.52 -41.06
CA ALA A 320 10.22 5.51 -40.19
C ALA A 320 10.64 4.09 -40.59
N THR A 321 11.88 3.71 -40.28
CA THR A 321 12.44 2.40 -40.55
C THR A 321 11.88 1.35 -39.58
N ALA A 322 11.15 0.38 -40.14
CA ALA A 322 10.55 -0.70 -39.36
C ALA A 322 11.61 -1.56 -38.66
N ILE A 323 11.41 -1.83 -37.37
CA ILE A 323 12.22 -2.76 -36.60
C ILE A 323 11.87 -4.18 -37.07
N ASP A 324 12.84 -4.87 -37.68
CA ASP A 324 12.76 -6.28 -38.06
C ASP A 324 12.96 -7.15 -36.81
N GLY A 325 11.93 -7.14 -35.95
CA GLY A 325 12.01 -7.64 -34.58
C GLY A 325 11.80 -9.15 -34.45
N GLY A 326 12.85 -9.86 -34.02
CA GLY A 326 12.65 -10.95 -33.06
C GLY A 326 12.21 -10.37 -31.71
N PRO A 327 11.61 -11.17 -30.81
CA PRO A 327 11.22 -10.69 -29.48
C PRO A 327 12.46 -10.30 -28.67
N THR A 328 12.73 -9.00 -28.61
CA THR A 328 13.67 -8.41 -27.66
C THR A 328 13.05 -8.49 -26.28
N ASP A 329 13.73 -9.15 -25.36
CA ASP A 329 13.26 -9.25 -23.98
C ASP A 329 13.21 -7.86 -23.34
N LEU A 330 12.03 -7.46 -22.85
CA LEU A 330 11.80 -6.12 -22.29
C LEU A 330 11.92 -6.09 -20.75
N VAL A 331 12.11 -7.25 -20.11
CA VAL A 331 12.05 -7.42 -18.65
C VAL A 331 13.41 -7.89 -18.11
N GLY A 332 13.87 -7.29 -17.01
CA GLY A 332 15.08 -7.71 -16.32
C GLY A 332 14.87 -9.00 -15.52
N ARG A 333 14.81 -10.16 -16.19
CA ARG A 333 14.51 -11.42 -15.50
C ARG A 333 15.61 -11.87 -14.55
N THR A 334 15.25 -11.97 -13.26
CA THR A 334 16.08 -12.56 -12.20
C THR A 334 15.81 -14.05 -12.01
N GLU A 335 14.62 -14.52 -12.41
CA GLU A 335 14.16 -15.88 -12.16
C GLU A 335 14.22 -16.78 -13.42
N THR A 336 14.23 -18.11 -13.21
CA THR A 336 14.17 -19.05 -14.35
C THR A 336 12.72 -19.23 -14.82
N ARG A 337 12.34 -18.56 -15.92
CA ARG A 337 11.04 -18.74 -16.58
C ARG A 337 11.10 -18.57 -18.10
N VAL A 338 10.02 -18.92 -18.80
CA VAL A 338 9.82 -18.53 -20.21
C VAL A 338 9.21 -17.13 -20.25
N ALA A 339 9.59 -16.31 -21.24
CA ALA A 339 8.98 -15.00 -21.48
C ALA A 339 7.46 -15.12 -21.72
N CYS A 340 6.68 -14.12 -21.31
CA CYS A 340 5.25 -14.11 -21.56
C CYS A 340 4.94 -13.92 -23.06
N ALA A 341 3.86 -14.55 -23.53
CA ALA A 341 3.33 -14.36 -24.87
C ALA A 341 2.59 -13.03 -25.03
N ASP A 342 2.06 -12.48 -23.93
CA ASP A 342 1.54 -11.11 -23.85
C ASP A 342 2.60 -10.21 -23.18
N GLN A 343 3.36 -9.52 -24.04
CA GLN A 343 4.30 -8.46 -23.66
C GLN A 343 3.88 -7.17 -24.34
N ASN A 344 3.65 -6.12 -23.54
CA ASN A 344 3.19 -4.83 -24.02
C ASN A 344 4.17 -3.71 -23.60
N PRO A 345 4.89 -3.04 -24.52
CA PRO A 345 5.79 -1.93 -24.16
C PRO A 345 5.03 -0.69 -23.62
N LEU A 346 3.74 -0.55 -23.96
CA LEU A 346 2.85 0.46 -23.39
C LEU A 346 2.19 -0.01 -22.07
N ARG A 347 2.54 -1.21 -21.60
CA ARG A 347 2.08 -1.92 -20.40
C ARG A 347 0.60 -2.30 -20.38
N ASN A 348 0.36 -3.50 -19.88
CA ASN A 348 -0.95 -4.03 -19.55
C ASN A 348 -1.30 -3.66 -18.09
N LEU A 349 -2.60 -3.65 -17.78
CA LEU A 349 -3.10 -3.49 -16.42
C LEU A 349 -3.37 -4.86 -15.83
N TYR A 350 -2.76 -5.12 -14.68
CA TYR A 350 -2.97 -6.33 -13.90
C TYR A 350 -3.55 -5.97 -12.53
N TRP A 351 -4.47 -6.80 -12.05
CA TRP A 351 -5.15 -6.65 -10.77
C TRP A 351 -4.68 -7.69 -9.77
N GLY A 352 -4.44 -7.26 -8.54
CA GLY A 352 -4.04 -8.16 -7.48
C GLY A 352 -4.36 -7.66 -6.08
N ASP A 353 -3.89 -8.44 -5.12
CA ASP A 353 -4.07 -8.22 -3.69
C ASP A 353 -2.80 -8.71 -2.96
N LEU A 354 -2.23 -7.89 -2.08
CA LEU A 354 -0.90 -8.13 -1.48
C LEU A 354 -0.94 -8.25 0.04
N HIS A 355 -2.13 -8.38 0.64
CA HIS A 355 -2.30 -8.35 2.09
C HIS A 355 -3.34 -9.39 2.54
N ILE A 356 -2.90 -10.61 2.84
CA ILE A 356 -3.75 -11.79 3.04
C ILE A 356 -3.25 -12.67 4.18
N HIS A 357 -4.14 -12.97 5.12
CA HIS A 357 -3.92 -13.89 6.22
C HIS A 357 -4.69 -15.20 6.01
N THR A 358 -4.04 -16.30 6.39
CA THR A 358 -4.51 -17.68 6.18
C THR A 358 -4.52 -18.44 7.51
N THR A 359 -4.75 -19.75 7.48
CA THR A 359 -4.63 -20.62 8.66
C THR A 359 -3.23 -20.64 9.32
N TYR A 360 -2.22 -19.98 8.75
CA TYR A 360 -0.88 -19.85 9.35
C TYR A 360 -0.74 -18.58 10.22
N SER A 361 -1.47 -17.50 9.93
CA SER A 361 -1.55 -16.33 10.82
C SER A 361 -2.18 -16.71 12.15
N PHE A 362 -1.63 -16.15 13.23
CA PHE A 362 -1.99 -16.52 14.60
C PHE A 362 -3.40 -16.07 15.02
N ASP A 363 -3.99 -15.15 14.29
CA ASP A 363 -5.27 -14.55 14.62
C ASP A 363 -6.39 -15.13 13.75
N ALA A 364 -6.21 -15.18 12.43
CA ALA A 364 -7.07 -15.87 11.46
C ALA A 364 -7.38 -17.32 11.87
N TYR A 365 -6.38 -18.07 12.36
CA TYR A 365 -6.62 -19.41 12.91
C TYR A 365 -7.57 -19.36 14.13
N THR A 366 -7.45 -18.38 15.02
CA THR A 366 -8.36 -18.21 16.16
C THR A 366 -9.74 -17.68 15.78
N PHE A 367 -9.91 -17.23 14.54
CA PHE A 367 -11.20 -16.86 13.93
C PHE A 367 -11.86 -18.07 13.21
N ASP A 368 -11.37 -19.28 13.49
CA ASP A 368 -11.80 -20.55 12.90
C ASP A 368 -11.53 -20.70 11.38
N VAL A 369 -10.65 -19.89 10.80
CA VAL A 369 -10.24 -20.03 9.39
C VAL A 369 -9.22 -21.17 9.24
N ARG A 370 -9.41 -21.99 8.21
CA ARG A 370 -8.63 -23.23 7.95
C ARG A 370 -8.07 -23.36 6.53
N ASN A 371 -8.45 -22.45 5.63
CA ASN A 371 -7.87 -22.35 4.29
C ASN A 371 -6.38 -21.99 4.42
N ASP A 372 -5.52 -22.67 3.66
CA ASP A 372 -4.07 -22.44 3.64
C ASP A 372 -3.66 -21.49 2.49
N PRO A 373 -2.36 -21.15 2.36
CA PRO A 373 -1.88 -20.31 1.26
C PRO A 373 -2.18 -20.88 -0.14
N ARG A 374 -2.26 -22.21 -0.31
CA ARG A 374 -2.65 -22.83 -1.58
C ARG A 374 -4.12 -22.60 -1.86
N ASP A 375 -4.99 -22.68 -0.86
CA ASP A 375 -6.41 -22.35 -1.00
C ASP A 375 -6.63 -20.86 -1.29
N ALA A 376 -5.85 -19.95 -0.69
CA ALA A 376 -5.85 -18.53 -1.04
C ALA A 376 -5.49 -18.29 -2.52
N TYR A 377 -4.41 -18.91 -3.02
CA TYR A 377 -4.04 -18.81 -4.45
C TYR A 377 -5.00 -19.55 -5.39
N ARG A 378 -5.75 -20.55 -4.92
CA ARG A 378 -6.87 -21.15 -5.67
C ARG A 378 -8.05 -20.18 -5.75
N PHE A 379 -8.41 -19.52 -4.65
CA PHE A 379 -9.45 -18.48 -4.63
C PHE A 379 -9.12 -17.30 -5.55
N ALA A 380 -7.89 -16.80 -5.49
CA ALA A 380 -7.38 -15.73 -6.37
C ALA A 380 -7.57 -16.07 -7.86
N ARG A 381 -7.36 -17.34 -8.23
CA ARG A 381 -7.56 -17.85 -9.60
C ARG A 381 -9.03 -18.19 -9.93
N GLY A 382 -9.97 -17.82 -9.06
CA GLY A 382 -11.42 -18.02 -9.25
C GLY A 382 -11.93 -19.41 -8.92
N GLU A 383 -11.19 -20.24 -8.17
CA GLU A 383 -11.75 -21.46 -7.57
C GLU A 383 -12.62 -21.15 -6.34
N GLN A 384 -13.46 -22.10 -5.95
CA GLN A 384 -14.30 -21.97 -4.76
C GLN A 384 -13.57 -22.55 -3.53
N VAL A 385 -13.56 -21.79 -2.43
CA VAL A 385 -13.14 -22.24 -1.10
C VAL A 385 -14.34 -22.31 -0.15
N LEU A 386 -14.13 -22.76 1.09
CA LEU A 386 -15.15 -22.79 2.13
C LEU A 386 -14.68 -21.92 3.31
N LEU A 387 -15.57 -21.08 3.83
CA LEU A 387 -15.35 -20.16 4.95
C LEU A 387 -16.01 -20.69 6.24
N PRO A 388 -15.66 -20.12 7.41
CA PRO A 388 -16.38 -20.34 8.66
C PRO A 388 -17.90 -20.11 8.53
N PRO A 389 -18.71 -20.69 9.44
CA PRO A 389 -18.31 -21.51 10.58
C PRO A 389 -17.90 -22.93 10.17
N LEU A 390 -17.19 -23.64 11.05
CA LEU A 390 -16.72 -25.01 10.81
C LEU A 390 -17.80 -26.06 11.13
N ASP A 391 -17.72 -27.22 10.47
CA ASP A 391 -18.58 -28.38 10.73
C ASP A 391 -18.04 -29.32 11.85
N GLU A 392 -18.72 -30.45 12.09
CA GLU A 392 -18.27 -31.44 13.09
C GLU A 392 -16.93 -32.13 12.76
N GLY A 393 -16.44 -32.01 11.51
CA GLY A 393 -15.12 -32.45 11.07
C GLY A 393 -14.03 -31.39 11.20
N GLY A 394 -14.40 -30.10 11.33
CA GLY A 394 -13.48 -28.96 11.32
C GLY A 394 -13.30 -28.31 9.94
N GLU A 395 -14.16 -28.63 8.98
CA GLU A 395 -14.14 -28.09 7.61
C GLU A 395 -15.06 -26.85 7.49
N GLY A 396 -14.71 -25.88 6.65
CA GLY A 396 -15.55 -24.70 6.39
C GLY A 396 -16.91 -25.06 5.77
N THR A 397 -17.94 -24.24 5.99
CA THR A 397 -19.31 -24.52 5.54
C THR A 397 -19.90 -23.50 4.58
N VAL A 398 -19.37 -22.27 4.50
CA VAL A 398 -19.90 -21.19 3.65
C VAL A 398 -19.11 -21.11 2.34
N PRO A 399 -19.69 -21.40 1.17
CA PRO A 399 -18.95 -21.39 -0.09
C PRO A 399 -18.70 -19.96 -0.60
N ALA A 400 -17.43 -19.62 -0.82
CA ALA A 400 -17.00 -18.34 -1.40
C ALA A 400 -16.23 -18.55 -2.72
N ARG A 401 -16.37 -17.63 -3.67
CA ARG A 401 -15.59 -17.54 -4.92
C ARG A 401 -15.72 -16.14 -5.52
N LEU A 402 -14.61 -15.58 -6.03
CA LEU A 402 -14.61 -14.34 -6.81
C LEU A 402 -15.60 -14.34 -8.00
N ASP A 403 -15.98 -13.12 -8.41
CA ASP A 403 -16.67 -12.85 -9.68
C ASP A 403 -15.72 -13.01 -10.88
N ARG A 404 -14.46 -12.57 -10.71
CA ARG A 404 -13.36 -12.55 -11.69
C ARG A 404 -12.05 -12.92 -10.98
N PRO A 405 -11.22 -13.82 -11.54
CA PRO A 405 -9.87 -14.05 -11.03
C PRO A 405 -9.05 -12.76 -10.89
N LEU A 406 -8.09 -12.75 -9.97
CA LEU A 406 -6.97 -11.81 -9.97
C LEU A 406 -5.89 -12.26 -10.95
N ASP A 407 -5.09 -11.31 -11.43
CA ASP A 407 -3.90 -11.58 -12.25
C ASP A 407 -2.69 -11.95 -11.38
N PHE A 408 -2.64 -11.45 -10.13
CA PHE A 408 -1.62 -11.81 -9.16
C PHE A 408 -2.10 -11.72 -7.70
N ALA A 409 -1.38 -12.33 -6.76
CA ALA A 409 -1.57 -12.13 -5.32
C ALA A 409 -0.29 -12.39 -4.49
N ALA A 410 -0.31 -11.98 -3.23
CA ALA A 410 0.64 -12.43 -2.20
C ALA A 410 -0.11 -12.90 -0.94
N VAL A 411 0.47 -13.85 -0.21
CA VAL A 411 0.06 -14.22 1.14
C VAL A 411 1.05 -13.63 2.13
N THR A 412 0.54 -12.97 3.18
CA THR A 412 1.31 -12.16 4.12
C THR A 412 0.97 -12.51 5.57
N ASP A 413 0.89 -13.80 5.89
CA ASP A 413 0.70 -14.26 7.28
C ASP A 413 1.71 -13.60 8.25
N HIS A 414 1.27 -13.23 9.45
CA HIS A 414 2.09 -12.58 10.48
C HIS A 414 3.32 -13.42 10.83
N SER A 415 4.53 -12.92 10.52
CA SER A 415 5.80 -13.63 10.69
C SER A 415 6.15 -13.95 12.16
N GLU A 416 5.59 -13.19 13.09
CA GLU A 416 5.88 -13.19 14.52
C GLU A 416 5.59 -14.54 15.19
N PHE A 417 4.57 -15.28 14.72
CA PHE A 417 4.07 -16.47 15.42
C PHE A 417 3.83 -17.69 14.52
N LEU A 418 4.40 -17.74 13.30
CA LEU A 418 4.22 -18.87 12.38
C LEU A 418 4.61 -20.22 13.01
N GLY A 419 5.75 -20.26 13.71
CA GLY A 419 6.26 -21.47 14.36
C GLY A 419 5.42 -21.86 15.59
N GLU A 420 5.12 -20.89 16.44
CA GLU A 420 4.32 -21.03 17.65
C GLU A 420 2.90 -21.50 17.33
N THR A 421 2.26 -20.91 16.32
CA THR A 421 0.94 -21.30 15.80
C THR A 421 0.97 -22.74 15.31
N HIS A 422 1.92 -23.10 14.43
CA HIS A 422 2.04 -24.46 13.92
C HIS A 422 2.27 -25.50 15.03
N VAL A 423 3.15 -25.19 16.00
CA VAL A 423 3.36 -26.02 17.20
C VAL A 423 2.05 -26.15 17.98
N CYS A 424 1.31 -25.07 18.19
CA CYS A 424 0.07 -25.10 18.95
C CYS A 424 -1.09 -25.83 18.26
N VAL A 425 -1.15 -25.88 16.93
CA VAL A 425 -2.26 -26.55 16.22
C VAL A 425 -1.97 -28.00 15.85
N THR A 426 -0.70 -28.39 15.74
CA THR A 426 -0.28 -29.74 15.29
C THR A 426 -0.28 -30.77 16.43
N PRO A 427 -1.17 -31.79 16.44
CA PRO A 427 -1.25 -32.76 17.52
C PRO A 427 0.02 -33.61 17.65
N GLY A 428 0.59 -33.65 18.85
CA GLY A 428 1.84 -34.38 19.13
C GLY A 428 3.13 -33.59 18.86
N SER A 429 3.04 -32.28 18.57
CA SER A 429 4.19 -31.38 18.69
C SER A 429 4.64 -31.26 20.17
N ALA A 430 5.85 -30.73 20.41
CA ALA A 430 6.36 -30.53 21.77
C ALA A 430 5.52 -29.54 22.60
N GLY A 431 4.90 -28.54 21.96
CA GLY A 431 4.12 -27.50 22.62
C GLY A 431 2.61 -27.76 22.66
N TYR A 432 2.08 -28.71 21.89
CA TYR A 432 0.63 -28.90 21.70
C TYR A 432 -0.16 -29.01 23.01
N ASP A 433 0.29 -29.82 23.97
CA ASP A 433 -0.39 -30.03 25.25
C ASP A 433 -0.03 -28.99 26.35
N THR A 434 0.71 -27.93 26.00
CA THR A 434 0.98 -26.82 26.94
C THR A 434 -0.29 -26.06 27.29
N THR A 435 -0.31 -25.42 28.47
CA THR A 435 -1.38 -24.51 28.88
C THR A 435 -1.56 -23.35 27.90
N ALA A 436 -0.47 -22.84 27.32
CA ALA A 436 -0.48 -21.72 26.39
C ALA A 436 -1.12 -22.12 25.05
N CYS A 437 -0.66 -23.21 24.42
CA CYS A 437 -1.28 -23.72 23.18
C CYS A 437 -2.72 -24.21 23.39
N THR A 438 -3.04 -24.76 24.57
CA THR A 438 -4.43 -25.13 24.91
C THR A 438 -5.33 -23.91 25.06
N ALA A 439 -4.83 -22.79 25.59
CA ALA A 439 -5.55 -21.52 25.66
C ALA A 439 -5.68 -20.85 24.28
N TYR A 440 -4.70 -21.03 23.40
CA TYR A 440 -4.69 -20.56 22.01
C TYR A 440 -5.71 -21.31 21.14
N ARG A 441 -5.72 -22.64 21.18
CA ARG A 441 -6.80 -23.45 20.55
C ARG A 441 -8.19 -23.23 21.16
N ALA A 442 -8.29 -22.52 22.28
CA ALA A 442 -9.55 -22.06 22.87
C ALA A 442 -9.90 -20.59 22.50
N GLY A 443 -9.19 -20.01 21.52
CA GLY A 443 -9.44 -18.69 20.97
C GLY A 443 -8.90 -17.54 21.82
N ALA A 444 -9.77 -16.58 22.13
CA ALA A 444 -9.45 -15.24 22.62
C ALA A 444 -8.45 -15.13 23.80
N VAL A 445 -8.34 -16.17 24.65
CA VAL A 445 -7.39 -16.16 25.77
C VAL A 445 -5.94 -16.32 25.29
N GLY A 446 -5.66 -17.23 24.36
CA GLY A 446 -4.31 -17.41 23.83
C GLY A 446 -3.95 -16.42 22.72
N PHE A 447 -4.91 -15.98 21.92
CA PHE A 447 -4.76 -14.79 21.06
C PHE A 447 -4.26 -13.59 21.87
N GLY A 448 -4.91 -13.32 23.01
CA GLY A 448 -4.49 -12.25 23.94
C GLY A 448 -3.14 -12.46 24.62
N LEU A 449 -2.59 -13.69 24.65
CA LEU A 449 -1.22 -13.95 25.13
C LEU A 449 -0.17 -13.63 24.06
N MET A 450 -0.46 -13.95 22.78
CA MET A 450 0.39 -13.62 21.64
C MET A 450 0.40 -12.10 21.39
N GLY A 451 -0.77 -11.49 21.22
CA GLY A 451 -0.89 -10.04 21.00
C GLY A 451 -0.26 -9.19 22.12
N ALA A 452 -0.30 -9.65 23.38
CA ALA A 452 0.34 -8.97 24.49
C ALA A 452 1.88 -8.89 24.40
N ALA A 453 2.53 -9.72 23.58
CA ALA A 453 3.96 -9.60 23.29
C ALA A 453 4.24 -8.47 22.27
N LEU A 454 3.38 -8.30 21.27
CA LEU A 454 3.51 -7.30 20.20
C LEU A 454 3.23 -5.85 20.68
N LEU A 455 2.61 -5.69 21.84
CA LEU A 455 2.39 -4.39 22.50
C LEU A 455 3.67 -3.74 23.07
N ASN A 456 4.80 -4.43 23.08
CA ASN A 456 6.06 -3.96 23.68
C ASN A 456 7.00 -3.43 22.60
N ALA A 457 7.52 -2.21 22.75
CA ALA A 457 8.45 -1.60 21.80
C ALA A 457 9.81 -2.32 21.70
N ASP A 458 10.23 -3.01 22.76
CA ASP A 458 11.30 -4.00 22.74
C ASP A 458 10.66 -5.38 23.07
N PRO A 459 10.11 -6.09 22.06
CA PRO A 459 9.34 -7.32 22.26
C PRO A 459 10.24 -8.52 22.57
N THR A 460 9.66 -9.58 23.14
CA THR A 460 10.36 -10.85 23.38
C THR A 460 9.48 -12.04 23.00
N ARG A 461 10.07 -12.99 22.26
CA ARG A 461 9.38 -14.18 21.74
C ARG A 461 8.93 -15.08 22.91
N PRO A 462 7.64 -15.45 23.01
CA PRO A 462 7.11 -16.14 24.20
C PRO A 462 7.35 -17.67 24.18
N ASP A 463 8.41 -18.12 24.84
CA ASP A 463 8.77 -19.55 25.02
C ASP A 463 7.62 -20.49 25.45
N ALA A 464 6.59 -19.94 26.11
CA ALA A 464 5.48 -20.69 26.71
C ALA A 464 4.70 -21.59 25.74
N PHE A 465 4.79 -21.34 24.42
CA PHE A 465 4.16 -22.15 23.37
C PHE A 465 5.04 -23.33 22.90
N CYS A 466 6.34 -23.32 23.18
CA CYS A 466 7.32 -24.23 22.56
C CYS A 466 7.55 -25.56 23.33
N GLY A 467 6.89 -25.73 24.48
CA GLY A 467 7.07 -26.91 25.34
C GLY A 467 8.43 -26.91 26.06
N ASP A 468 8.96 -28.10 26.36
CA ASP A 468 10.23 -28.26 27.10
C ASP A 468 11.49 -27.92 26.27
N ASP A 469 11.36 -27.73 24.95
CA ASP A 469 12.45 -27.41 24.02
C ASP A 469 12.08 -26.18 23.17
N PRO A 470 12.62 -24.98 23.49
CA PRO A 470 12.38 -23.76 22.72
C PRO A 470 12.76 -23.84 21.24
N SER A 471 13.67 -24.75 20.84
CA SER A 471 14.03 -24.93 19.43
C SER A 471 12.92 -25.57 18.57
N SER A 472 11.85 -26.08 19.20
CA SER A 472 10.68 -26.62 18.49
C SER A 472 9.95 -25.56 17.66
N CYS A 473 9.76 -24.35 18.20
CA CYS A 473 9.14 -23.23 17.50
C CYS A 473 10.02 -22.74 16.34
N ALA A 474 11.34 -22.62 16.53
CA ALA A 474 12.26 -22.26 15.46
C ALA A 474 12.30 -23.32 14.33
N THR A 475 12.18 -24.61 14.69
CA THR A 475 12.09 -25.71 13.72
C THR A 475 10.76 -25.67 12.95
N ALA A 476 9.65 -25.36 13.63
CA ALA A 476 8.35 -25.17 13.00
C ALA A 476 8.30 -23.96 12.08
N LEU A 477 8.89 -22.82 12.48
CA LEU A 477 9.00 -21.60 11.68
C LEU A 477 9.65 -21.87 10.31
N MET A 478 10.79 -22.56 10.28
CA MET A 478 11.45 -22.96 9.02
C MET A 478 10.57 -23.89 8.17
N GLY A 479 9.76 -24.76 8.78
CA GLY A 479 8.82 -25.63 8.09
C GLY A 479 7.66 -24.87 7.44
N VAL A 480 6.99 -24.00 8.22
CA VAL A 480 5.87 -23.17 7.74
C VAL A 480 6.32 -22.18 6.67
N TRP A 481 7.47 -21.53 6.87
CA TRP A 481 8.04 -20.63 5.87
C TRP A 481 8.39 -21.34 4.56
N GLY A 482 8.85 -22.59 4.64
CA GLY A 482 9.03 -23.46 3.47
C GLY A 482 7.72 -23.81 2.75
N GLU A 483 6.62 -24.00 3.48
CA GLU A 483 5.28 -24.23 2.87
C GLU A 483 4.68 -22.95 2.26
N VAL A 484 4.92 -21.77 2.84
CA VAL A 484 4.54 -20.47 2.23
C VAL A 484 5.29 -20.27 0.90
N GLN A 485 6.61 -20.48 0.89
CA GLN A 485 7.41 -20.48 -0.33
C GLN A 485 6.92 -21.50 -1.37
N ALA A 486 6.65 -22.74 -0.94
CA ALA A 486 6.17 -23.80 -1.83
C ALA A 486 4.79 -23.48 -2.41
N ALA A 487 3.85 -22.96 -1.62
CA ALA A 487 2.53 -22.56 -2.10
C ALA A 487 2.59 -21.40 -3.12
N ALA A 488 3.43 -20.39 -2.85
CA ALA A 488 3.66 -19.27 -3.78
C ALA A 488 4.34 -19.70 -5.09
N GLU A 489 5.16 -20.76 -5.05
CA GLU A 489 5.82 -21.33 -6.23
C GLU A 489 4.91 -22.30 -7.01
N GLU A 490 4.15 -23.16 -6.32
CA GLU A 490 3.15 -24.06 -6.92
C GLU A 490 2.01 -23.33 -7.62
N ALA A 491 1.69 -22.10 -7.19
CA ALA A 491 0.65 -21.29 -7.79
C ALA A 491 1.10 -20.50 -9.03
N TYR A 492 2.40 -20.28 -9.22
CA TYR A 492 2.94 -19.33 -10.20
C TYR A 492 3.01 -19.88 -11.63
N ASP A 493 2.43 -19.16 -12.60
CA ASP A 493 2.50 -19.52 -14.01
C ASP A 493 3.82 -19.11 -14.67
N ARG A 494 4.84 -19.98 -14.56
CA ARG A 494 6.11 -19.87 -15.30
C ARG A 494 6.02 -20.23 -16.79
N THR A 495 4.85 -20.59 -17.32
CA THR A 495 4.66 -20.81 -18.78
C THR A 495 4.55 -19.48 -19.52
N ASP A 496 4.62 -19.53 -20.86
CA ASP A 496 4.39 -18.35 -21.72
C ASP A 496 2.96 -17.78 -21.63
N ALA A 497 2.02 -18.50 -21.02
CA ALA A 497 0.64 -18.02 -20.85
C ALA A 497 0.49 -16.96 -19.74
N CYS A 498 1.37 -16.94 -18.72
CA CYS A 498 1.42 -15.93 -17.66
C CYS A 498 0.05 -15.62 -17.01
N THR A 499 -0.72 -16.66 -16.72
CA THR A 499 -2.12 -16.56 -16.30
C THR A 499 -2.32 -16.20 -14.83
N PHE A 500 -1.30 -16.35 -13.99
CA PHE A 500 -1.33 -15.92 -12.59
C PHE A 500 0.08 -15.76 -12.00
N THR A 501 0.32 -14.69 -11.23
CA THR A 501 1.56 -14.48 -10.46
C THR A 501 1.33 -14.57 -8.95
N SER A 502 2.17 -15.33 -8.24
CA SER A 502 2.15 -15.43 -6.78
C SER A 502 3.52 -15.08 -6.20
N PHE A 503 3.56 -14.10 -5.31
CA PHE A 503 4.79 -13.66 -4.63
C PHE A 503 5.08 -14.47 -3.37
N VAL A 504 6.36 -14.58 -3.02
CA VAL A 504 6.78 -14.99 -1.67
C VAL A 504 6.73 -13.74 -0.79
N ALA A 505 6.02 -13.79 0.33
CA ALA A 505 5.81 -12.63 1.20
C ALA A 505 5.44 -13.03 2.64
N TYR A 506 5.47 -12.06 3.56
CA TYR A 506 5.02 -12.17 4.96
C TYR A 506 4.66 -10.78 5.52
N GLU A 507 3.90 -10.68 6.62
CA GLU A 507 3.74 -9.41 7.37
C GLU A 507 4.72 -9.33 8.55
N HIS A 508 5.33 -8.16 8.71
CA HIS A 508 6.07 -7.73 9.89
C HIS A 508 5.14 -6.87 10.77
N THR A 509 4.84 -7.35 11.98
CA THR A 509 3.63 -6.98 12.73
C THR A 509 3.97 -6.38 14.09
N GLY A 510 4.38 -5.11 14.10
CA GLY A 510 4.61 -4.35 15.33
C GLY A 510 3.36 -3.63 15.81
N THR A 511 2.99 -3.79 17.10
CA THR A 511 1.86 -3.03 17.69
C THR A 511 2.24 -2.24 18.97
N PRO A 512 3.41 -1.55 19.03
CA PRO A 512 3.94 -0.94 20.25
C PRO A 512 2.93 0.02 20.90
N GLY A 513 2.57 -0.22 22.16
CA GLY A 513 1.61 0.61 22.90
C GLY A 513 0.18 0.62 22.34
N GLY A 514 -0.13 -0.17 21.30
CA GLY A 514 -1.39 -0.14 20.56
C GLY A 514 -1.33 0.58 19.21
N ALA A 515 -0.18 1.12 18.80
CA ALA A 515 0.03 1.71 17.48
C ALA A 515 0.35 0.64 16.44
N MET A 516 -0.43 0.53 15.37
CA MET A 516 -0.10 -0.36 14.25
C MET A 516 1.07 0.22 13.44
N VAL A 517 2.21 -0.47 13.42
CA VAL A 517 3.39 -0.09 12.62
C VAL A 517 3.76 -1.16 11.58
N HIS A 518 2.73 -1.77 10.99
CA HIS A 518 2.79 -3.00 10.21
C HIS A 518 3.37 -2.80 8.79
N ARG A 519 3.97 -3.87 8.23
CA ARG A 519 4.56 -3.89 6.88
C ARG A 519 4.37 -5.24 6.18
N ASN A 520 3.83 -5.21 4.97
CA ASN A 520 3.86 -6.36 4.05
C ASN A 520 5.22 -6.42 3.34
N VAL A 521 5.97 -7.50 3.53
CA VAL A 521 7.31 -7.73 2.97
C VAL A 521 7.20 -8.61 1.72
N ILE A 522 7.42 -8.04 0.54
CA ILE A 522 7.21 -8.71 -0.76
C ILE A 522 8.56 -8.97 -1.45
N PHE A 523 8.88 -10.23 -1.75
CA PHE A 523 10.11 -10.60 -2.46
C PHE A 523 9.93 -10.70 -3.97
N ARG A 524 10.95 -10.28 -4.72
CA ARG A 524 10.97 -10.26 -6.20
C ARG A 524 10.92 -11.65 -6.84
N ASN A 525 11.53 -12.66 -6.22
CA ASN A 525 11.68 -14.01 -6.80
C ASN A 525 11.82 -15.07 -5.68
N GLU A 526 12.06 -16.33 -6.07
CA GLU A 526 12.18 -17.47 -5.16
C GLU A 526 13.41 -17.45 -4.22
N ASN A 527 14.39 -16.57 -4.43
CA ASN A 527 15.54 -16.44 -3.54
C ASN A 527 15.15 -15.53 -2.38
N VAL A 528 14.99 -16.09 -1.17
CA VAL A 528 14.55 -15.36 0.03
C VAL A 528 15.36 -15.75 1.28
N PRO A 529 15.35 -14.93 2.35
CA PRO A 529 15.92 -15.30 3.65
C PRO A 529 15.37 -16.64 4.20
N ALA A 530 16.23 -17.41 4.87
CA ALA A 530 15.90 -18.77 5.35
C ALA A 530 14.80 -18.82 6.43
N VAL A 531 14.52 -17.69 7.07
CA VAL A 531 13.36 -17.41 7.93
C VAL A 531 12.95 -15.95 7.70
N PRO A 532 11.67 -15.56 7.89
CA PRO A 532 11.29 -14.16 7.88
C PRO A 532 11.94 -13.40 9.05
N ILE A 533 12.18 -12.10 8.86
CA ILE A 533 12.63 -11.19 9.92
C ILE A 533 11.38 -10.56 10.52
N SER A 534 11.01 -10.96 11.74
CA SER A 534 9.77 -10.50 12.40
C SER A 534 10.02 -9.33 13.36
N TYR A 535 8.95 -8.77 13.92
CA TYR A 535 8.99 -7.74 14.96
C TYR A 535 9.85 -8.13 16.18
N PHE A 536 10.00 -9.44 16.46
CA PHE A 536 10.89 -9.94 17.53
C PHE A 536 12.39 -9.79 17.23
N GLU A 537 12.78 -9.81 15.95
CA GLU A 537 14.17 -9.67 15.53
C GLU A 537 14.48 -8.25 15.00
N ALA A 538 13.44 -7.48 14.66
CA ALA A 538 13.54 -6.13 14.11
C ALA A 538 12.37 -5.22 14.57
N PRO A 539 12.32 -4.77 15.84
CA PRO A 539 11.23 -3.92 16.32
C PRO A 539 11.17 -2.52 15.70
N ARG A 540 12.27 -2.02 15.10
CA ARG A 540 12.31 -0.72 14.43
C ARG A 540 12.36 -0.89 12.91
N ALA A 541 11.70 0.01 12.17
CA ALA A 541 11.64 -0.07 10.71
C ALA A 541 13.03 -0.13 10.03
N PHE A 542 13.99 0.66 10.53
CA PHE A 542 15.38 0.60 10.04
C PHE A 542 16.11 -0.71 10.39
N GLU A 543 15.79 -1.36 11.50
CA GLU A 543 16.36 -2.67 11.86
C GLU A 543 15.84 -3.77 10.92
N LEU A 544 14.60 -3.65 10.44
CA LEU A 544 14.02 -4.54 9.43
C LEU A 544 14.73 -4.32 8.09
N TRP A 545 14.82 -3.08 7.59
CA TRP A 545 15.49 -2.77 6.33
C TRP A 545 16.98 -3.18 6.36
N THR A 546 17.70 -2.94 7.46
CA THR A 546 19.11 -3.34 7.61
C THR A 546 19.29 -4.85 7.52
N GLN A 547 18.39 -5.62 8.15
CA GLN A 547 18.45 -7.08 8.11
C GLN A 547 18.00 -7.63 6.75
N LEU A 548 17.01 -7.00 6.10
CA LEU A 548 16.64 -7.32 4.72
C LEU A 548 17.79 -7.02 3.75
N ASP A 549 18.50 -5.90 3.89
CA ASP A 549 19.65 -5.58 3.05
C ASP A 549 20.71 -6.67 3.13
N GLY A 550 21.16 -7.00 4.35
CA GLY A 550 22.20 -8.01 4.58
C GLY A 550 21.78 -9.47 4.33
N ALA A 551 20.49 -9.81 4.46
CA ALA A 551 19.99 -11.19 4.29
C ALA A 551 19.35 -11.47 2.92
N CYS A 552 19.00 -10.43 2.15
CA CYS A 552 18.43 -10.51 0.82
C CYS A 552 19.33 -9.83 -0.22
N VAL A 553 19.39 -8.50 -0.23
CA VAL A 553 19.90 -7.76 -1.40
C VAL A 553 21.42 -7.86 -1.54
N ASP A 554 22.16 -7.58 -0.46
CA ASP A 554 23.62 -7.70 -0.40
C ASP A 554 24.09 -9.15 -0.20
N ALA A 555 23.18 -10.12 -0.01
CA ALA A 555 23.52 -11.52 0.21
C ALA A 555 24.12 -12.22 -1.04
N GLY A 556 24.11 -11.55 -2.21
CA GLY A 556 24.67 -12.08 -3.46
C GLY A 556 23.87 -13.23 -4.07
N THR A 557 22.63 -13.43 -3.63
CA THR A 557 21.73 -14.52 -4.06
C THR A 557 20.87 -14.16 -5.27
N GLY A 558 20.76 -12.86 -5.60
CA GLY A 558 19.76 -12.35 -6.55
C GLY A 558 18.39 -12.09 -5.92
N CYS A 559 18.28 -12.15 -4.59
CA CYS A 559 17.12 -11.67 -3.86
C CYS A 559 16.99 -10.14 -3.98
N ASP A 560 15.76 -9.65 -4.12
CA ASP A 560 15.39 -8.24 -4.09
C ASP A 560 14.01 -8.17 -3.39
N VAL A 561 13.73 -7.08 -2.67
CA VAL A 561 12.61 -7.00 -1.72
C VAL A 561 12.12 -5.57 -1.55
N LEU A 562 10.80 -5.41 -1.37
CA LEU A 562 10.18 -4.17 -0.93
C LEU A 562 9.29 -4.43 0.29
N THR A 563 9.07 -3.40 1.09
CA THR A 563 8.19 -3.40 2.26
C THR A 563 7.11 -2.35 2.08
N ILE A 564 5.84 -2.69 2.29
CA ILE A 564 4.71 -1.77 2.12
C ILE A 564 4.12 -1.45 3.49
N PRO A 565 4.30 -0.25 4.05
CA PRO A 565 3.58 0.22 5.23
C PRO A 565 2.06 0.27 5.00
N HIS A 566 1.31 -0.21 5.98
CA HIS A 566 -0.16 -0.22 6.01
C HIS A 566 -0.70 0.12 7.41
N ASN A 567 -2.03 0.21 7.54
CA ASN A 567 -2.73 0.52 8.80
C ASN A 567 -2.27 1.85 9.45
N SER A 568 -1.84 2.82 8.63
CA SER A 568 -1.32 4.11 9.12
C SER A 568 -2.37 4.92 9.88
N ASN A 569 -3.64 4.86 9.47
CA ASN A 569 -4.78 5.44 10.19
C ASN A 569 -4.94 4.93 11.64
N LEU A 570 -4.24 3.85 12.01
CA LEU A 570 -4.20 3.25 13.35
C LEU A 570 -2.79 3.30 13.98
N SER A 571 -1.87 4.12 13.44
CA SER A 571 -0.47 4.20 13.91
C SER A 571 -0.21 5.24 14.99
N ASN A 572 -1.11 6.22 15.19
CA ASN A 572 -0.91 7.34 16.13
C ASN A 572 0.39 8.12 15.85
N GLY A 573 0.70 8.33 14.56
CA GLY A 573 1.93 8.95 14.03
C GLY A 573 3.16 8.02 13.96
N MET A 574 3.18 6.94 14.74
CA MET A 574 4.41 6.16 14.99
C MET A 574 4.99 5.47 13.76
N LEU A 575 4.18 5.16 12.73
CA LEU A 575 4.65 4.49 11.51
C LEU A 575 5.60 5.37 10.67
N PHE A 576 5.55 6.70 10.84
CA PHE A 576 6.37 7.67 10.10
C PHE A 576 7.31 8.49 11.00
N GLU A 577 6.91 8.87 12.22
CA GLU A 577 7.80 9.53 13.20
C GLU A 577 9.08 8.73 13.48
N GLY A 578 9.00 7.40 13.54
CA GLY A 578 10.13 6.52 13.85
C GLY A 578 11.27 6.48 12.81
N THR A 579 11.14 7.19 11.67
CA THR A 579 12.12 7.13 10.55
C THR A 579 13.55 7.45 10.97
N TYR A 580 13.74 8.33 11.96
CA TYR A 580 15.06 8.81 12.41
C TYR A 580 15.48 8.31 13.79
N GLU A 581 14.86 7.23 14.31
CA GLU A 581 15.28 6.66 15.59
C GLU A 581 16.78 6.25 15.55
N GLY A 582 17.55 6.77 16.50
CA GLY A 582 19.00 6.56 16.59
C GLY A 582 19.86 7.33 15.58
N ALA A 583 19.29 8.25 14.78
CA ALA A 583 20.02 9.05 13.79
C ALA A 583 20.33 10.48 14.32
N ASP A 584 21.35 10.59 15.17
CA ASP A 584 21.73 11.85 15.85
C ASP A 584 22.33 12.93 14.92
N THR A 585 22.73 12.59 13.69
CA THR A 585 23.39 13.52 12.76
C THR A 585 22.68 13.60 11.41
N LEU A 586 22.79 14.75 10.74
CA LEU A 586 22.17 14.99 9.43
C LEU A 586 22.53 13.91 8.39
N ALA A 587 23.80 13.47 8.36
CA ALA A 587 24.24 12.42 7.44
C ALA A 587 23.56 11.06 7.71
N GLN A 588 23.38 10.68 8.99
CA GLN A 588 22.62 9.49 9.35
C GLN A 588 21.13 9.64 9.03
N GLN A 589 20.58 10.86 9.08
CA GLN A 589 19.19 11.12 8.71
C GLN A 589 18.99 11.02 7.19
N THR A 590 19.89 11.57 6.38
CA THR A 590 19.92 11.35 4.92
C THR A 590 20.06 9.86 4.59
N GLU A 591 20.92 9.11 5.30
CA GLU A 591 21.06 7.65 5.16
C GLU A 591 19.76 6.90 5.51
N ARG A 592 19.08 7.26 6.63
CA ARG A 592 17.75 6.72 6.98
C ARG A 592 16.71 7.02 5.91
N ALA A 593 16.67 8.24 5.40
CA ALA A 593 15.70 8.67 4.40
C ALA A 593 15.87 7.94 3.07
N ALA A 594 17.11 7.84 2.57
CA ALA A 594 17.43 7.07 1.38
C ALA A 594 17.16 5.57 1.56
N THR A 595 17.40 5.01 2.75
CA THR A 595 17.03 3.62 3.07
C THR A 595 15.52 3.43 2.99
N ARG A 596 14.73 4.31 3.61
CA ARG A 596 13.27 4.23 3.57
C ARG A 596 12.73 4.37 2.15
N ALA A 597 13.20 5.37 1.39
CA ALA A 597 12.78 5.59 0.01
C ALA A 597 13.12 4.42 -0.94
N ARG A 598 14.14 3.62 -0.61
CA ARG A 598 14.53 2.40 -1.33
C ARG A 598 13.65 1.20 -0.97
N PHE A 599 13.43 0.94 0.32
CA PHE A 599 12.69 -0.24 0.79
C PHE A 599 11.16 -0.05 0.81
N GLU A 600 10.65 1.16 1.02
CA GLU A 600 9.23 1.49 1.00
C GLU A 600 8.87 2.41 -0.19
N PRO A 601 8.88 1.92 -1.45
CA PRO A 601 8.41 2.70 -2.59
C PRO A 601 6.89 2.92 -2.57
N LEU A 602 6.13 2.12 -1.83
CA LEU A 602 4.66 2.08 -1.85
C LEU A 602 4.08 2.20 -0.44
N MET A 603 2.88 2.76 -0.34
CA MET A 603 2.05 2.80 0.86
C MET A 603 0.66 2.22 0.55
N GLU A 604 0.08 1.49 1.50
CA GLU A 604 -1.29 1.01 1.40
C GLU A 604 -2.27 2.10 1.86
N ILE A 605 -3.07 2.64 0.93
CA ILE A 605 -3.98 3.76 1.19
C ILE A 605 -5.34 3.30 1.76
N TYR A 606 -5.69 2.03 1.60
CA TYR A 606 -7.00 1.48 1.93
C TYR A 606 -6.98 -0.05 2.09
N GLN A 607 -7.60 -0.54 3.16
CA GLN A 607 -7.97 -1.95 3.38
C GLN A 607 -9.22 -2.03 4.30
N HIS A 608 -9.62 -3.21 4.78
CA HIS A 608 -10.90 -3.39 5.48
C HIS A 608 -11.09 -2.55 6.77
N LYS A 609 -10.01 -2.08 7.40
CA LYS A 609 -9.99 -1.15 8.56
C LYS A 609 -9.95 0.32 8.11
N GLY A 610 -10.47 0.62 6.92
CA GLY A 610 -10.80 1.99 6.47
C GLY A 610 -9.71 2.70 5.66
N ALA A 611 -9.99 3.97 5.34
CA ALA A 611 -9.15 4.79 4.49
C ALA A 611 -8.01 5.50 5.25
N SER A 612 -6.89 5.62 4.54
CA SER A 612 -5.67 6.33 4.95
C SER A 612 -5.28 7.43 3.94
N GLU A 613 -6.21 7.91 3.08
CA GLU A 613 -5.96 9.06 2.19
C GLU A 613 -5.75 10.34 3.00
N CYS A 614 -6.78 10.71 3.78
CA CYS A 614 -6.92 11.95 4.52
C CYS A 614 -8.03 11.81 5.58
N PHE A 615 -8.17 12.80 6.46
CA PHE A 615 -9.12 12.77 7.57
C PHE A 615 -9.93 14.08 7.67
N PRO A 616 -11.24 14.05 8.00
CA PRO A 616 -12.07 15.27 8.08
C PRO A 616 -11.67 16.24 9.21
N GLY A 617 -10.79 15.81 10.12
CA GLY A 617 -10.19 16.66 11.15
C GLY A 617 -9.00 17.50 10.66
N PHE A 618 -8.40 17.14 9.52
CA PHE A 618 -7.22 17.82 8.95
C PHE A 618 -7.48 18.44 7.58
N SER A 619 -8.45 17.92 6.82
CA SER A 619 -8.80 18.37 5.47
C SER A 619 -10.14 19.11 5.45
N THR A 620 -10.37 19.94 4.41
CA THR A 620 -11.69 20.50 4.10
C THR A 620 -12.44 19.79 2.96
N ASP A 621 -11.82 18.78 2.35
CA ASP A 621 -12.42 17.92 1.32
C ASP A 621 -13.40 16.92 1.96
N GLU A 622 -14.67 16.99 1.54
CA GLU A 622 -15.73 16.11 2.05
C GLU A 622 -15.47 14.62 1.82
N GLU A 623 -14.70 14.28 0.78
CA GLU A 623 -14.40 12.89 0.41
C GLU A 623 -13.40 12.21 1.37
N CYS A 624 -12.72 12.98 2.23
CA CYS A 624 -11.93 12.44 3.34
C CYS A 624 -12.79 11.76 4.43
N SER A 625 -14.12 11.81 4.32
CA SER A 625 -15.03 11.05 5.20
C SER A 625 -15.28 9.60 4.75
N PHE A 626 -14.82 9.22 3.55
CA PHE A 626 -15.00 7.87 3.00
C PHE A 626 -14.33 6.80 3.87
N GLU A 627 -15.14 5.90 4.44
CA GLU A 627 -14.67 4.76 5.25
C GLU A 627 -13.61 5.15 6.30
N SER A 628 -13.75 6.36 6.87
CA SER A 628 -12.87 6.88 7.91
C SER A 628 -13.28 6.34 9.27
N LEU A 629 -12.32 5.82 10.05
CA LEU A 629 -12.57 5.41 11.43
C LEU A 629 -12.66 6.61 12.37
N ASP A 630 -13.49 6.51 13.41
CA ASP A 630 -13.63 7.51 14.47
C ASP A 630 -12.35 7.59 15.33
N ALA A 631 -11.67 8.74 15.29
CA ALA A 631 -10.46 9.01 16.08
C ALA A 631 -10.49 10.41 16.71
N ASP A 632 -10.01 10.53 17.96
CA ASP A 632 -9.69 11.83 18.58
C ASP A 632 -8.40 12.38 17.93
N ILE A 633 -8.33 13.69 17.65
CA ILE A 633 -7.09 14.34 17.18
C ILE A 633 -6.13 14.49 18.37
N CYS A 634 -4.83 14.20 18.17
CA CYS A 634 -3.83 14.35 19.23
C CYS A 634 -3.67 15.81 19.70
N ASP A 635 -3.69 16.03 21.02
CA ASP A 635 -3.20 17.25 21.65
C ASP A 635 -1.66 17.15 21.78
N PRO A 636 -0.88 18.21 21.49
CA PRO A 636 0.59 18.19 21.63
C PRO A 636 1.14 17.74 23.00
N ASP A 637 0.35 17.83 24.08
CA ASP A 637 0.70 17.32 25.42
C ASP A 637 0.29 15.84 25.65
N THR A 638 -0.24 15.13 24.64
CA THR A 638 -0.75 13.74 24.73
C THR A 638 -0.13 12.79 23.70
N THR A 639 0.09 11.53 24.10
CA THR A 639 0.60 10.47 23.22
C THR A 639 -0.28 9.22 23.28
N GLY A 640 -0.62 8.68 22.10
CA GLY A 640 -1.34 7.41 21.91
C GLY A 640 -2.86 7.48 22.10
N GLY A 641 -3.58 6.68 21.29
CA GLY A 641 -5.05 6.64 21.27
C GLY A 641 -5.68 7.82 20.53
N CYS A 642 -4.96 8.43 19.60
CA CYS A 642 -5.33 9.63 18.87
C CYS A 642 -4.63 9.66 17.49
N THR A 643 -5.11 10.50 16.58
CA THR A 643 -4.59 10.59 15.21
C THR A 643 -3.95 11.94 14.88
N THR A 644 -3.09 11.93 13.86
CA THR A 644 -2.17 12.98 13.41
C THR A 644 -2.24 13.14 11.88
N PRO A 645 -1.79 14.26 11.29
CA PRO A 645 -1.77 14.41 9.83
C PRO A 645 -0.97 13.33 9.10
N ILE A 646 0.12 12.84 9.72
CA ILE A 646 1.01 11.81 9.17
C ILE A 646 0.47 10.37 9.33
N ASP A 647 -0.67 10.16 10.00
CA ASP A 647 -1.40 8.88 9.90
C ASP A 647 -2.05 8.70 8.51
N TYR A 648 -2.05 9.75 7.67
CA TYR A 648 -2.71 9.78 6.36
C TYR A 648 -1.75 10.24 5.24
N LEU A 649 -1.95 9.68 4.05
CA LEU A 649 -1.13 9.91 2.86
C LEU A 649 -0.88 11.41 2.60
N ARG A 650 -1.90 12.27 2.69
CA ARG A 650 -1.70 13.71 2.40
C ARG A 650 -0.68 14.38 3.33
N GLY A 651 -0.69 14.07 4.63
CA GLY A 651 0.30 14.60 5.58
C GLY A 651 1.67 13.97 5.36
N VAL A 652 1.72 12.67 5.06
CA VAL A 652 2.96 11.94 4.73
C VAL A 652 3.65 12.49 3.48
N LEU A 653 2.89 12.81 2.43
CA LEU A 653 3.40 13.42 1.20
C LEU A 653 3.93 14.85 1.43
N ALA A 654 3.27 15.62 2.30
CA ALA A 654 3.71 16.95 2.69
C ALA A 654 5.01 16.91 3.52
N GLU A 655 5.07 16.04 4.53
CA GLU A 655 6.28 15.78 5.32
C GLU A 655 7.44 15.33 4.42
N GLY A 656 7.16 14.50 3.41
CA GLY A 656 8.16 14.08 2.42
C GLY A 656 8.80 15.24 1.67
N MET A 657 8.04 16.27 1.30
CA MET A 657 8.58 17.48 0.66
C MET A 657 9.40 18.34 1.65
N ALA A 658 9.00 18.42 2.91
CA ALA A 658 9.72 19.17 3.93
C ALA A 658 11.07 18.50 4.28
N GLU A 659 11.07 17.17 4.38
CA GLU A 659 12.26 16.36 4.54
C GLU A 659 13.17 16.41 3.32
N GLU A 660 12.62 16.50 2.11
CA GLU A 660 13.41 16.70 0.90
C GLU A 660 14.15 18.05 0.89
N GLU A 661 13.51 19.15 1.30
CA GLU A 661 14.19 20.45 1.49
C GLU A 661 15.28 20.38 2.58
N ARG A 662 15.04 19.60 3.64
CA ARG A 662 15.93 19.51 4.81
C ARG A 662 17.15 18.60 4.61
N LEU A 663 16.99 17.49 3.87
CA LEU A 663 17.98 16.42 3.71
C LEU A 663 18.55 16.30 2.30
N GLY A 664 17.85 16.82 1.28
CA GLY A 664 18.09 16.49 -0.12
C GLY A 664 17.55 15.11 -0.53
N GLU A 665 16.88 14.39 0.36
CA GLU A 665 16.32 13.05 0.17
C GLU A 665 14.89 12.99 0.71
N ASN A 666 13.99 12.33 -0.02
CA ASN A 666 12.57 12.27 0.31
C ASN A 666 12.19 10.86 0.81
N PRO A 667 12.06 10.65 2.14
CA PRO A 667 11.75 9.33 2.71
C PRO A 667 10.34 8.83 2.36
N PHE A 668 9.47 9.72 1.90
CA PHE A 668 8.03 9.50 1.75
C PHE A 668 7.56 9.77 0.32
N ALA A 669 8.43 9.53 -0.66
CA ALA A 669 8.18 9.68 -2.10
C ALA A 669 7.27 8.57 -2.67
N TYR A 670 6.22 8.19 -1.93
CA TYR A 670 5.40 6.99 -2.13
C TYR A 670 4.63 6.97 -3.45
N GLY A 671 4.43 5.77 -3.97
CA GLY A 671 3.25 5.38 -4.75
C GLY A 671 2.20 4.74 -3.85
N VAL A 672 1.03 4.45 -4.38
CA VAL A 672 -0.09 3.89 -3.59
C VAL A 672 -0.56 2.54 -4.12
N ILE A 673 -1.00 1.69 -3.19
CA ILE A 673 -1.77 0.48 -3.44
C ILE A 673 -2.99 0.45 -2.51
N ALA A 674 -3.88 -0.52 -2.73
CA ALA A 674 -4.90 -0.93 -1.78
C ALA A 674 -4.97 -2.46 -1.80
N SER A 675 -5.35 -3.06 -0.68
CA SER A 675 -5.40 -4.52 -0.50
C SER A 675 -6.58 -4.88 0.40
N THR A 676 -6.90 -6.16 0.58
CA THR A 676 -8.04 -6.53 1.44
C THR A 676 -7.71 -6.54 2.94
N ASP A 677 -6.49 -6.95 3.32
CA ASP A 677 -6.15 -7.31 4.72
C ASP A 677 -7.05 -8.49 5.17
N ASN A 678 -7.22 -9.48 4.28
CA ASN A 678 -8.24 -10.52 4.44
C ASN A 678 -7.80 -11.70 5.30
N HIS A 679 -8.48 -11.89 6.44
CA HIS A 679 -8.19 -12.99 7.37
C HIS A 679 -9.03 -14.24 7.12
N ASN A 680 -9.87 -14.24 6.09
CA ASN A 680 -10.66 -15.38 5.62
C ASN A 680 -9.94 -16.18 4.49
N ALA A 681 -8.71 -15.82 4.15
CA ALA A 681 -7.93 -16.35 3.03
C ALA A 681 -8.60 -16.20 1.65
N VAL A 682 -9.36 -15.12 1.43
CA VAL A 682 -10.10 -14.84 0.19
C VAL A 682 -9.62 -13.54 -0.49
N PRO A 683 -8.46 -13.57 -1.17
CA PRO A 683 -7.89 -12.40 -1.86
C PRO A 683 -8.80 -11.80 -2.92
N GLY A 684 -8.89 -10.47 -2.93
CA GLY A 684 -9.69 -9.67 -3.85
C GLY A 684 -11.20 -9.76 -3.63
N ASN A 685 -11.66 -10.27 -2.47
CA ASN A 685 -13.08 -10.47 -2.16
C ASN A 685 -13.77 -9.17 -1.68
N VAL A 686 -13.64 -8.12 -2.49
CA VAL A 686 -14.05 -6.74 -2.22
C VAL A 686 -15.53 -6.44 -2.55
N ASP A 687 -16.37 -7.47 -2.67
CA ASP A 687 -17.73 -7.32 -3.19
C ASP A 687 -18.75 -6.92 -2.10
N GLU A 688 -19.14 -5.65 -2.12
CA GLU A 688 -20.24 -5.07 -1.33
C GLU A 688 -21.58 -5.83 -1.49
N ASP A 689 -21.85 -6.48 -2.64
CA ASP A 689 -23.09 -7.26 -2.86
C ASP A 689 -23.12 -8.61 -2.12
N SER A 690 -21.96 -9.28 -1.95
CA SER A 690 -21.86 -10.64 -1.39
C SER A 690 -20.97 -10.78 -0.15
N PHE A 691 -20.58 -9.65 0.45
CA PHE A 691 -19.62 -9.56 1.56
C PHE A 691 -19.85 -10.61 2.68
N PRO A 692 -18.91 -11.57 2.88
CA PRO A 692 -19.05 -12.63 3.86
C PRO A 692 -18.46 -12.30 5.24
N GLY A 693 -17.76 -11.17 5.36
CA GLY A 693 -16.92 -10.84 6.52
C GLY A 693 -15.42 -10.90 6.23
N HIS A 694 -14.62 -10.26 7.10
CA HIS A 694 -13.16 -10.20 7.03
C HIS A 694 -12.46 -11.09 8.08
N VAL A 695 -13.11 -11.40 9.20
CA VAL A 695 -12.51 -11.95 10.43
C VAL A 695 -13.22 -13.24 10.90
N GLY A 696 -13.47 -14.14 9.95
CA GLY A 696 -13.96 -15.50 10.21
C GLY A 696 -15.23 -15.56 11.07
N ILE A 697 -15.23 -16.43 12.09
CA ILE A 697 -16.39 -16.64 12.98
C ILE A 697 -16.68 -15.45 13.93
N GLN A 698 -15.92 -14.35 13.83
CA GLN A 698 -16.31 -13.09 14.48
C GLN A 698 -17.31 -12.28 13.64
N ASP A 699 -17.40 -12.52 12.33
CA ASP A 699 -18.24 -11.73 11.43
C ASP A 699 -18.88 -12.53 10.25
N ASP A 700 -18.94 -13.86 10.38
CA ASP A 700 -19.58 -14.78 9.43
C ASP A 700 -21.10 -14.52 9.24
N THR A 701 -21.80 -14.08 10.29
CA THR A 701 -23.20 -13.67 10.20
C THR A 701 -23.40 -12.17 10.01
N ARG A 702 -24.37 -11.84 9.16
CA ARG A 702 -24.93 -10.49 8.95
C ARG A 702 -25.19 -9.72 10.25
N ARG A 703 -25.54 -10.42 11.34
CA ARG A 703 -25.92 -9.80 12.61
C ARG A 703 -24.70 -9.43 13.46
N GLU A 704 -23.63 -10.22 13.39
CA GLU A 704 -22.36 -9.92 14.04
C GLU A 704 -21.65 -8.77 13.32
N ARG A 705 -21.51 -8.81 11.97
CA ARG A 705 -20.98 -7.66 11.19
C ARG A 705 -21.62 -6.34 11.58
N LEU A 706 -22.96 -6.30 11.56
CA LEU A 706 -23.73 -5.08 11.86
C LEU A 706 -23.68 -4.62 13.32
N THR A 707 -23.23 -5.43 14.29
CA THR A 707 -23.13 -4.99 15.70
C THR A 707 -21.73 -4.84 16.24
N ASP A 708 -20.78 -5.61 15.71
CA ASP A 708 -19.45 -5.78 16.31
C ASP A 708 -18.36 -5.22 15.37
N PHE A 709 -18.58 -5.23 14.04
CA PHE A 709 -17.68 -4.65 13.02
C PHE A 709 -18.39 -3.75 11.97
N PRO A 710 -19.33 -2.85 12.35
CA PRO A 710 -20.08 -2.04 11.38
C PRO A 710 -19.20 -1.08 10.56
N ASP A 711 -18.07 -0.68 11.16
CA ASP A 711 -17.17 0.36 10.69
C ASP A 711 -16.07 -0.19 9.75
N PHE A 712 -16.05 -1.49 9.47
CA PHE A 712 -15.15 -2.15 8.52
C PHE A 712 -15.80 -2.30 7.13
N SER A 713 -14.98 -2.45 6.09
CA SER A 713 -15.39 -2.58 4.68
C SER A 713 -14.99 -3.94 4.07
N PRO A 714 -15.26 -4.18 2.78
CA PRO A 714 -14.69 -5.33 2.05
C PRO A 714 -13.19 -5.20 1.69
N GLY A 715 -12.52 -4.12 2.09
CA GLY A 715 -11.13 -3.86 1.71
C GLY A 715 -10.96 -3.53 0.22
N GLY A 716 -9.72 -3.31 -0.23
CA GLY A 716 -9.40 -2.85 -1.58
C GLY A 716 -8.62 -3.84 -2.43
N ILE A 717 -8.24 -3.41 -3.63
CA ILE A 717 -7.33 -4.13 -4.55
C ILE A 717 -6.45 -3.13 -5.30
N LEU A 718 -5.30 -3.58 -5.78
CA LEU A 718 -4.35 -2.75 -6.51
C LEU A 718 -4.37 -3.01 -8.02
N GLY A 719 -4.24 -1.93 -8.79
CA GLY A 719 -3.98 -1.95 -10.23
C GLY A 719 -2.51 -1.64 -10.50
N VAL A 720 -1.87 -2.45 -11.35
CA VAL A 720 -0.43 -2.33 -11.67
C VAL A 720 -0.23 -2.28 -13.18
N TRP A 721 0.48 -1.28 -13.69
CA TRP A 721 0.83 -1.17 -15.11
C TRP A 721 2.21 -1.79 -15.39
N ALA A 722 2.22 -3.07 -15.80
CA ALA A 722 3.44 -3.85 -16.07
C ALA A 722 3.57 -4.31 -17.53
N LEU A 723 4.80 -4.66 -17.93
CA LEU A 723 5.11 -5.10 -19.29
C LEU A 723 4.50 -6.47 -19.62
N GLU A 724 4.46 -7.36 -18.63
CA GLU A 724 3.88 -8.71 -18.67
C GLU A 724 3.44 -9.13 -17.26
N ASN A 725 2.69 -10.22 -17.11
CA ASN A 725 2.34 -10.81 -15.81
C ASN A 725 3.43 -11.80 -15.35
N SER A 726 4.56 -11.27 -14.88
CA SER A 726 5.62 -12.04 -14.21
C SER A 726 6.06 -11.34 -12.94
N ARG A 727 6.64 -12.08 -11.98
CA ARG A 727 7.12 -11.52 -10.70
C ARG A 727 8.06 -10.34 -10.95
N ASP A 728 9.07 -10.52 -11.81
CA ASP A 728 10.01 -9.46 -12.20
C ASP A 728 9.29 -8.22 -12.74
N ALA A 729 8.40 -8.35 -13.74
CA ALA A 729 7.77 -7.20 -14.40
C ALA A 729 6.76 -6.44 -13.51
N LEU A 730 6.07 -7.15 -12.62
CA LEU A 730 5.16 -6.59 -11.61
C LEU A 730 5.94 -5.94 -10.46
N PHE A 731 7.01 -6.57 -9.99
CA PHE A 731 7.87 -6.02 -8.92
C PHE A 731 8.60 -4.75 -9.38
N GLU A 732 9.12 -4.73 -10.61
CA GLU A 732 9.66 -3.52 -11.25
C GLU A 732 8.58 -2.44 -11.45
N ALA A 733 7.29 -2.81 -11.54
CA ALA A 733 6.18 -1.85 -11.62
C ALA A 733 5.85 -1.24 -10.25
N MET A 734 5.93 -2.05 -9.19
CA MET A 734 5.81 -1.60 -7.80
C MET A 734 6.98 -0.69 -7.40
N GLN A 735 8.23 -1.07 -7.68
CA GLN A 735 9.41 -0.23 -7.41
C GLN A 735 9.35 1.13 -8.13
N ARG A 736 8.93 1.17 -9.40
CA ARG A 736 8.76 2.44 -10.15
C ARG A 736 7.45 3.16 -9.88
N LYS A 737 6.63 2.67 -8.94
CA LYS A 737 5.37 3.27 -8.46
C LYS A 737 4.31 3.45 -9.55
N GLU A 738 4.30 2.60 -10.57
CA GLU A 738 3.32 2.64 -11.66
C GLU A 738 2.03 1.88 -11.29
N THR A 739 1.54 2.17 -10.08
CA THR A 739 0.48 1.47 -9.36
C THR A 739 -0.61 2.42 -8.91
N TYR A 740 -1.78 1.88 -8.59
CA TYR A 740 -2.86 2.63 -7.96
C TYR A 740 -3.70 1.73 -7.03
N GLY A 741 -4.29 2.33 -6.00
CA GLY A 741 -5.25 1.65 -5.14
C GLY A 741 -6.68 1.81 -5.65
N SER A 742 -7.50 0.77 -5.50
CA SER A 742 -8.96 0.82 -5.59
C SER A 742 -9.59 0.46 -4.26
N SER A 743 -10.68 1.12 -3.89
CA SER A 743 -11.50 0.71 -2.74
C SER A 743 -12.33 -0.55 -2.99
N GLY A 744 -12.36 -1.07 -4.22
CA GLY A 744 -12.95 -2.36 -4.56
C GLY A 744 -13.13 -2.58 -6.07
N PRO A 745 -13.90 -1.73 -6.78
CA PRO A 745 -14.18 -1.91 -8.21
C PRO A 745 -12.94 -1.83 -9.10
N ARG A 746 -12.91 -2.59 -10.20
CA ARG A 746 -11.78 -2.63 -11.15
C ARG A 746 -11.77 -1.46 -12.14
N ILE A 747 -11.90 -0.24 -11.62
CA ILE A 747 -11.84 1.01 -12.40
C ILE A 747 -10.45 1.13 -13.03
N ALA A 748 -10.38 1.11 -14.36
CA ALA A 748 -9.11 1.21 -15.08
C ALA A 748 -8.68 2.67 -15.18
N VAL A 749 -7.60 3.07 -14.49
CA VAL A 749 -7.11 4.46 -14.47
C VAL A 749 -5.66 4.59 -14.96
N ARG A 750 -5.38 5.67 -15.68
CA ARG A 750 -4.04 6.13 -16.06
C ARG A 750 -3.90 7.62 -15.75
N LEU A 751 -2.74 8.00 -15.22
CA LEU A 751 -2.31 9.38 -15.09
C LEU A 751 -0.93 9.54 -15.72
N PHE A 752 -0.76 10.63 -16.46
CA PHE A 752 0.52 11.09 -16.99
C PHE A 752 0.70 12.59 -16.68
N ALA A 753 1.91 13.04 -16.40
CA ALA A 753 2.22 14.47 -16.26
C ALA A 753 3.43 14.87 -17.10
N GLY A 754 3.42 16.05 -17.72
CA GLY A 754 4.53 16.49 -18.55
C GLY A 754 4.40 17.91 -19.12
N TRP A 755 5.54 18.46 -19.51
CA TRP A 755 5.66 19.81 -20.10
C TRP A 755 5.16 19.90 -21.54
N GLY A 756 5.05 18.76 -22.23
CA GLY A 756 4.76 18.65 -23.66
C GLY A 756 3.51 17.86 -24.02
N LEU A 757 2.68 17.45 -23.04
CA LEU A 757 1.44 16.72 -23.32
C LEU A 757 0.50 17.58 -24.19
N PRO A 758 -0.09 17.05 -25.28
CA PRO A 758 -1.06 17.79 -26.08
C PRO A 758 -2.38 18.01 -25.35
N THR A 759 -3.00 19.18 -25.53
CA THR A 759 -4.29 19.52 -24.91
C THR A 759 -5.47 18.69 -25.47
N ASP A 760 -5.29 18.05 -26.61
CA ASP A 760 -6.24 17.15 -27.27
C ASP A 760 -5.89 15.66 -27.09
N LEU A 761 -4.94 15.32 -26.20
CA LEU A 761 -4.48 13.94 -25.96
C LEU A 761 -5.63 12.95 -25.64
N CYS A 762 -6.71 13.40 -24.98
CA CYS A 762 -7.93 12.60 -24.77
C CYS A 762 -8.65 12.15 -26.06
N GLY A 763 -8.38 12.79 -27.20
CA GLY A 763 -8.87 12.38 -28.52
C GLY A 763 -7.88 11.54 -29.33
N ALA A 764 -6.66 11.30 -28.83
CA ALA A 764 -5.62 10.55 -29.53
C ALA A 764 -5.88 9.04 -29.47
N SER A 765 -5.70 8.36 -30.61
CA SER A 765 -5.81 6.89 -30.68
C SER A 765 -4.61 6.16 -30.05
N ASP A 766 -3.51 6.87 -29.78
CA ASP A 766 -2.32 6.37 -29.09
C ASP A 766 -2.02 7.22 -27.83
N LEU A 767 -3.05 7.38 -26.99
CA LEU A 767 -2.94 8.14 -25.74
C LEU A 767 -1.80 7.62 -24.85
N ALA A 768 -1.62 6.30 -24.77
CA ALA A 768 -0.61 5.67 -23.92
C ALA A 768 0.81 5.88 -24.47
N GLY A 769 1.05 5.64 -25.77
CA GLY A 769 2.37 5.88 -26.38
C GLY A 769 2.78 7.34 -26.30
N MET A 770 1.85 8.27 -26.58
CA MET A 770 2.09 9.71 -26.41
C MET A 770 2.31 10.10 -24.94
N GLY A 771 1.62 9.47 -23.99
CA GLY A 771 1.81 9.68 -22.56
C GLY A 771 3.21 9.31 -22.07
N TYR A 772 3.73 8.14 -22.44
CA TYR A 772 5.10 7.72 -22.10
C TYR A 772 6.19 8.48 -22.88
N ALA A 773 5.89 8.99 -24.08
CA ALA A 773 6.86 9.71 -24.89
C ALA A 773 7.00 11.20 -24.52
N LEU A 774 5.97 11.81 -23.93
CA LEU A 774 5.88 13.26 -23.69
C LEU A 774 5.68 13.65 -22.20
N GLY A 775 5.68 12.67 -21.30
CA GLY A 775 5.52 12.86 -19.86
C GLY A 775 5.97 11.65 -19.04
N VAL A 776 5.80 11.74 -17.73
CA VAL A 776 6.00 10.64 -16.77
C VAL A 776 4.65 10.05 -16.37
N PRO A 777 4.55 8.73 -16.13
CA PRO A 777 3.33 8.13 -15.59
C PRO A 777 3.17 8.44 -14.09
N MET A 778 2.03 8.03 -13.52
CA MET A 778 1.83 7.91 -12.06
C MET A 778 3.05 7.28 -11.36
N GLY A 779 3.42 7.83 -10.20
CA GLY A 779 4.63 7.44 -9.46
C GLY A 779 5.91 8.17 -9.87
N GLY A 780 5.91 8.86 -11.02
CA GLY A 780 7.09 9.54 -11.58
C GLY A 780 7.31 10.98 -11.09
N THR A 781 8.56 11.42 -11.10
CA THR A 781 8.95 12.81 -10.89
C THR A 781 9.11 13.52 -12.22
N LEU A 782 8.56 14.72 -12.37
CA LEU A 782 8.71 15.54 -13.58
C LEU A 782 10.20 15.88 -13.83
N PRO A 783 10.67 15.81 -15.09
CA PRO A 783 12.02 16.26 -15.44
C PRO A 783 12.13 17.79 -15.31
N ALA A 784 13.36 18.30 -15.23
CA ALA A 784 13.64 19.74 -15.13
C ALA A 784 12.89 20.56 -16.19
N ARG A 785 12.28 21.67 -15.75
CA ARG A 785 11.30 22.43 -16.54
C ARG A 785 11.94 23.18 -17.73
N PRO A 786 11.48 22.94 -18.99
CA PRO A 786 11.85 23.77 -20.13
C PRO A 786 11.38 25.22 -19.97
N THR A 787 12.07 26.18 -20.59
CA THR A 787 11.80 27.63 -20.42
C THR A 787 10.37 28.05 -20.79
N ASP A 788 9.74 27.35 -21.72
CA ASP A 788 8.35 27.49 -22.19
C ASP A 788 7.42 26.35 -21.71
N GLY A 789 7.93 25.43 -20.89
CA GLY A 789 7.21 24.25 -20.42
C GLY A 789 5.97 24.60 -19.60
N THR A 790 4.82 24.08 -20.01
CA THR A 790 3.53 24.23 -19.32
C THR A 790 3.17 22.90 -18.67
N MET A 791 3.01 22.85 -17.34
CA MET A 791 2.69 21.60 -16.67
C MET A 791 1.27 21.16 -17.03
N ARG A 792 1.14 19.97 -17.63
CA ARG A 792 -0.13 19.31 -17.88
C ARG A 792 -0.19 17.98 -17.16
N ILE A 793 -1.38 17.62 -16.71
CA ILE A 793 -1.71 16.29 -16.20
C ILE A 793 -2.85 15.73 -17.03
N ALA A 794 -2.62 14.57 -17.66
CA ALA A 794 -3.64 13.81 -18.35
C ALA A 794 -4.14 12.69 -17.42
N LEU A 795 -5.42 12.75 -17.04
CA LEU A 795 -6.08 11.73 -16.21
C LEU A 795 -7.17 11.05 -17.05
N VAL A 796 -7.12 9.71 -17.11
CA VAL A 796 -8.01 8.88 -17.93
C VAL A 796 -8.55 7.75 -17.08
N ALA A 797 -9.86 7.55 -17.07
CA ALA A 797 -10.51 6.48 -16.33
C ALA A 797 -11.62 5.80 -17.14
N GLN A 798 -11.81 4.51 -16.94
CA GLN A 798 -12.93 3.71 -17.45
C GLN A 798 -13.58 2.97 -16.28
N ARG A 799 -14.91 2.95 -16.23
CA ARG A 799 -15.62 2.26 -15.14
C ARG A 799 -15.39 0.75 -15.14
N ASP A 800 -15.59 0.15 -13.98
CA ASP A 800 -15.85 -1.28 -13.86
C ASP A 800 -17.34 -1.56 -14.13
N GLN A 801 -18.18 -1.36 -13.10
CA GLN A 801 -19.61 -1.70 -13.16
C GLN A 801 -20.52 -0.47 -13.03
N VAL A 802 -20.22 0.47 -12.14
CA VAL A 802 -21.07 1.66 -11.90
C VAL A 802 -20.58 2.84 -12.75
N PRO A 803 -21.46 3.71 -13.28
CA PRO A 803 -21.01 4.92 -13.99
C PRO A 803 -20.11 5.82 -13.13
N LEU A 804 -19.03 6.32 -13.72
CA LEU A 804 -18.14 7.30 -13.09
C LEU A 804 -18.91 8.60 -12.83
N ARG A 805 -18.72 9.20 -11.64
CA ARG A 805 -19.32 10.49 -11.25
C ARG A 805 -18.37 11.63 -11.63
N VAL A 806 -17.16 11.61 -11.10
CA VAL A 806 -16.15 12.66 -11.27
C VAL A 806 -14.73 12.11 -11.20
N ALA A 807 -13.84 12.72 -11.98
CA ALA A 807 -12.40 12.52 -11.94
C ALA A 807 -11.77 13.84 -11.47
N GLN A 808 -10.88 13.73 -10.47
CA GLN A 808 -10.31 14.83 -9.73
C GLN A 808 -8.78 14.77 -9.76
N ILE A 809 -8.13 15.93 -9.69
CA ILE A 809 -6.72 16.05 -9.31
C ILE A 809 -6.66 16.64 -7.91
N VAL A 810 -5.97 15.96 -7.00
CA VAL A 810 -5.59 16.50 -5.69
C VAL A 810 -4.17 17.04 -5.81
N LYS A 811 -3.96 18.31 -5.45
CA LYS A 811 -2.67 19.00 -5.38
C LYS A 811 -2.31 19.20 -3.91
N ILE A 812 -1.05 18.92 -3.55
CA ILE A 812 -0.47 19.25 -2.24
C ILE A 812 0.82 20.04 -2.49
N TRP A 813 1.08 21.09 -1.73
CA TRP A 813 2.30 21.88 -1.82
C TRP A 813 2.70 22.45 -0.45
N LEU A 814 3.95 22.88 -0.32
CA LEU A 814 4.42 23.67 0.82
C LEU A 814 4.49 25.14 0.44
N ASP A 815 4.08 26.05 1.33
CA ASP A 815 4.33 27.49 1.11
C ASP A 815 5.74 27.91 1.53
N ALA A 816 6.08 29.20 1.33
CA ALA A 816 7.40 29.75 1.66
C ALA A 816 7.72 29.83 3.18
N SER A 817 6.87 29.26 4.03
CA SER A 817 7.08 29.02 5.47
C SER A 817 7.31 27.54 5.81
N GLY A 818 7.11 26.63 4.83
CA GLY A 818 7.05 25.18 5.06
C GLY A 818 5.67 24.68 5.51
N GLU A 819 4.64 25.55 5.57
CA GLU A 819 3.29 25.13 5.95
C GLU A 819 2.63 24.37 4.78
N PRO A 820 1.96 23.22 5.02
CA PRO A 820 1.34 22.42 3.97
C PRO A 820 -0.04 22.93 3.57
N HIS A 821 -0.33 22.88 2.27
CA HIS A 821 -1.62 23.25 1.68
C HIS A 821 -2.10 22.16 0.71
N GLU A 822 -3.42 22.04 0.56
CA GLU A 822 -4.08 21.13 -0.37
C GLU A 822 -5.18 21.85 -1.18
N GLU A 823 -5.39 21.42 -2.43
CA GLU A 823 -6.50 21.87 -3.28
C GLU A 823 -6.99 20.70 -4.15
N VAL A 824 -8.31 20.53 -4.24
CA VAL A 824 -8.96 19.47 -5.04
C VAL A 824 -9.65 20.09 -6.24
N PHE A 825 -9.35 19.60 -7.44
CA PHE A 825 -9.87 20.09 -8.70
C PHE A 825 -10.70 19.01 -9.40
N ASP A 826 -11.99 19.27 -9.64
CA ASP A 826 -12.79 18.49 -10.59
C ASP A 826 -12.28 18.74 -12.01
N VAL A 827 -11.74 17.71 -12.68
CA VAL A 827 -11.15 17.84 -14.02
C VAL A 827 -11.99 17.21 -15.14
N ALA A 828 -12.83 16.22 -14.82
CA ALA A 828 -13.84 15.68 -15.74
C ALA A 828 -15.01 15.03 -14.98
N GLY A 829 -16.18 14.99 -15.60
CA GLY A 829 -17.41 14.47 -14.99
C GLY A 829 -18.27 15.58 -14.39
N ASP A 830 -19.05 15.26 -13.37
CA ASP A 830 -19.98 16.17 -12.70
C ASP A 830 -20.21 15.69 -11.26
N ALA A 831 -19.61 16.36 -10.27
CA ALA A 831 -19.77 16.02 -8.85
C ALA A 831 -21.20 16.27 -8.35
N ASP A 832 -21.86 17.33 -8.84
CA ASP A 832 -23.26 17.69 -8.53
C ASP A 832 -24.27 16.68 -9.11
N ALA A 833 -23.86 15.81 -10.05
CA ALA A 833 -24.73 14.80 -10.67
C ALA A 833 -25.05 13.59 -9.77
N ALA A 834 -24.63 13.59 -8.51
CA ALA A 834 -24.91 12.55 -7.52
C ALA A 834 -26.42 12.21 -7.45
N ALA A 835 -26.77 11.01 -7.91
CA ALA A 835 -28.14 10.53 -7.90
C ALA A 835 -28.43 9.73 -6.62
N PRO A 836 -29.60 9.92 -5.96
CA PRO A 836 -29.91 9.24 -4.71
C PRO A 836 -30.10 7.74 -4.91
N VAL A 837 -29.37 6.93 -4.14
CA VAL A 837 -29.48 5.47 -4.12
C VAL A 837 -30.85 5.03 -3.60
N ASP A 838 -31.50 4.10 -4.31
CA ASP A 838 -32.69 3.43 -3.79
C ASP A 838 -32.30 2.31 -2.84
N LEU A 839 -32.22 2.63 -1.54
CA LEU A 839 -31.88 1.70 -0.46
C LEU A 839 -32.80 0.45 -0.40
N ALA A 840 -33.95 0.45 -1.07
CA ALA A 840 -34.86 -0.70 -1.12
C ALA A 840 -34.60 -1.66 -2.30
N SER A 841 -33.80 -1.27 -3.30
CA SER A 841 -33.40 -2.12 -4.42
C SER A 841 -31.88 -2.24 -4.63
N CYS A 842 -31.10 -1.31 -4.07
CA CYS A 842 -29.65 -1.21 -4.18
C CYS A 842 -29.11 -1.19 -5.63
N ALA A 843 -29.97 -0.86 -6.59
CA ALA A 843 -29.56 -0.71 -7.97
C ALA A 843 -28.72 0.58 -8.15
N PRO A 844 -27.53 0.52 -8.78
CA PRO A 844 -26.72 1.70 -9.03
C PRO A 844 -27.41 2.69 -9.98
N SER A 845 -27.04 3.96 -9.85
CA SER A 845 -27.52 5.01 -10.75
C SER A 845 -27.10 4.78 -12.20
N PRO A 846 -27.98 5.01 -13.20
CA PRO A 846 -27.60 5.06 -14.61
C PRO A 846 -27.10 6.46 -15.05
N VAL A 847 -26.97 7.42 -14.11
CA VAL A 847 -26.37 8.74 -14.34
C VAL A 847 -24.86 8.64 -14.11
N GLY A 848 -24.05 9.32 -14.93
CA GLY A 848 -22.59 9.28 -14.89
C GLY A 848 -22.01 8.97 -16.28
N ALA A 849 -20.74 8.58 -16.32
CA ALA A 849 -20.00 8.29 -17.54
C ALA A 849 -19.45 6.85 -17.60
N ASP A 850 -19.35 6.29 -18.80
CA ASP A 850 -18.62 5.03 -19.05
C ASP A 850 -17.10 5.22 -18.91
N ALA A 851 -16.60 6.40 -19.28
CA ALA A 851 -15.21 6.80 -19.19
C ALA A 851 -15.10 8.31 -18.97
N LEU A 852 -14.07 8.74 -18.26
CA LEU A 852 -13.69 10.14 -18.05
C LEU A 852 -12.27 10.36 -18.57
N CYS A 853 -12.02 11.52 -19.18
CA CYS A 853 -10.70 11.93 -19.61
C CYS A 853 -10.55 13.45 -19.53
N ALA A 854 -9.45 13.91 -18.94
CA ALA A 854 -9.05 15.31 -18.91
C ALA A 854 -7.58 15.45 -19.32
N VAL A 855 -7.25 16.56 -19.97
CA VAL A 855 -5.90 17.13 -19.96
C VAL A 855 -6.02 18.46 -19.24
N TRP A 856 -5.47 18.52 -18.03
CA TRP A 856 -5.63 19.63 -17.09
C TRP A 856 -4.32 20.41 -16.97
N GLU A 857 -4.43 21.73 -16.80
CA GLU A 857 -3.34 22.64 -16.47
C GLU A 857 -3.64 23.24 -15.09
N ASP A 858 -2.65 23.26 -14.20
CA ASP A 858 -2.81 23.78 -12.84
C ASP A 858 -2.98 25.32 -12.88
N PRO A 859 -4.14 25.87 -12.46
CA PRO A 859 -4.42 27.30 -12.52
C PRO A 859 -3.67 28.10 -11.44
N SER A 860 -3.12 27.43 -10.44
CA SER A 860 -2.31 28.01 -9.36
C SER A 860 -0.85 27.50 -9.40
N PHE A 861 -0.34 27.13 -10.57
CA PHE A 861 1.03 26.67 -10.76
C PHE A 861 2.06 27.78 -10.55
N ASP A 862 2.87 27.66 -9.50
CA ASP A 862 4.07 28.46 -9.29
C ASP A 862 5.31 27.56 -9.48
N PRO A 863 6.18 27.83 -10.49
CA PRO A 863 7.38 27.04 -10.73
C PRO A 863 8.46 27.18 -9.63
N ALA A 864 8.30 28.07 -8.65
CA ALA A 864 9.21 28.18 -7.50
C ALA A 864 8.77 27.33 -6.30
N VAL A 865 7.63 26.63 -6.39
CA VAL A 865 7.00 25.91 -5.28
C VAL A 865 7.05 24.39 -5.52
N PRO A 866 7.58 23.57 -4.59
CA PRO A 866 7.49 22.11 -4.69
C PRO A 866 6.04 21.66 -4.48
N ALA A 867 5.59 20.73 -5.31
CA ALA A 867 4.22 20.25 -5.29
C ALA A 867 4.10 18.80 -5.76
N VAL A 868 3.08 18.11 -5.26
CA VAL A 868 2.78 16.72 -5.60
C VAL A 868 1.29 16.59 -5.95
N TYR A 869 1.00 15.80 -6.99
CA TYR A 869 -0.34 15.70 -7.57
C TYR A 869 -0.74 14.23 -7.71
N TYR A 870 -1.98 13.88 -7.40
CA TYR A 870 -2.52 12.56 -7.74
C TYR A 870 -3.95 12.64 -8.28
N GLY A 871 -4.32 11.64 -9.08
CA GLY A 871 -5.67 11.48 -9.59
C GLY A 871 -6.53 10.70 -8.60
N ARG A 872 -7.71 11.22 -8.28
CA ARG A 872 -8.77 10.48 -7.59
C ARG A 872 -9.97 10.38 -8.51
N VAL A 873 -10.56 9.19 -8.67
CA VAL A 873 -11.74 9.00 -9.53
C VAL A 873 -12.81 8.28 -8.74
N LEU A 874 -14.03 8.85 -8.77
CA LEU A 874 -15.16 8.44 -7.96
C LEU A 874 -16.28 7.93 -8.88
N GLU A 875 -16.84 6.75 -8.59
CA GLU A 875 -18.10 6.32 -9.20
C GLU A 875 -19.33 6.87 -8.46
N ASN A 876 -20.53 6.60 -8.99
CA ASN A 876 -21.77 6.97 -8.30
C ASN A 876 -21.96 6.13 -7.04
N GLU A 877 -22.67 6.67 -6.05
CA GLU A 877 -22.97 5.91 -4.84
C GLU A 877 -23.76 4.62 -5.13
N THR A 878 -23.46 3.58 -4.35
CA THR A 878 -24.23 2.33 -4.28
C THR A 878 -24.62 2.01 -2.83
N CYS A 879 -25.36 0.93 -2.58
CA CYS A 879 -25.55 0.45 -1.22
C CYS A 879 -24.26 -0.20 -0.68
N ARG A 880 -23.87 0.19 0.53
CA ARG A 880 -22.89 -0.53 1.34
C ARG A 880 -23.46 -1.87 1.83
N TRP A 881 -22.59 -2.82 2.15
CA TRP A 881 -22.88 -4.15 2.68
C TRP A 881 -23.76 -4.07 3.92
N SER A 882 -23.55 -3.03 4.74
CA SER A 882 -24.35 -2.72 5.92
C SER A 882 -25.83 -2.54 5.57
N GLN A 883 -26.15 -1.74 4.54
CA GLN A 883 -27.52 -1.58 4.07
C GLN A 883 -28.10 -2.89 3.51
N ARG A 884 -27.29 -3.72 2.85
CA ARG A 884 -27.72 -4.99 2.23
C ARG A 884 -28.02 -6.04 3.29
N ASP A 885 -27.15 -6.20 4.28
CA ASP A 885 -27.37 -7.05 5.44
C ASP A 885 -28.56 -6.56 6.28
N CYS A 886 -28.72 -5.24 6.44
CA CYS A 886 -29.91 -4.64 7.04
C CYS A 886 -31.17 -4.92 6.21
N ALA A 887 -31.12 -4.94 4.88
CA ALA A 887 -32.25 -5.25 4.01
C ALA A 887 -32.67 -6.73 4.14
N ASP A 888 -31.71 -7.65 4.07
CA ASP A 888 -31.91 -9.10 4.17
C ASP A 888 -32.39 -9.54 5.56
N LEU A 889 -31.92 -8.90 6.63
CA LEU A 889 -32.36 -9.23 7.98
C LEU A 889 -33.87 -8.97 8.17
N PRO A 890 -34.65 -9.95 8.66
CA PRO A 890 -36.03 -9.74 9.03
C PRO A 890 -36.16 -8.59 10.03
N ALA A 891 -37.12 -7.68 9.85
CA ALA A 891 -37.23 -6.43 10.62
C ALA A 891 -37.27 -6.55 12.16
N ARG A 892 -37.50 -7.76 12.70
CA ARG A 892 -37.44 -8.06 14.16
C ARG A 892 -36.04 -8.50 14.66
N LEU A 893 -35.07 -8.61 13.77
CA LEU A 893 -33.69 -9.07 14.01
C LEU A 893 -32.63 -8.04 13.58
N ARG A 894 -33.04 -6.97 12.89
CA ARG A 894 -32.18 -5.83 12.55
C ARG A 894 -31.70 -5.16 13.84
N PRO A 895 -30.39 -4.92 14.03
CA PRO A 895 -29.89 -4.14 15.14
C PRO A 895 -30.14 -2.63 14.94
N ASP A 896 -29.86 -1.84 15.97
CA ASP A 896 -30.18 -0.40 15.99
C ASP A 896 -29.44 0.37 14.88
N GLN A 897 -28.20 -0.05 14.53
CA GLN A 897 -27.38 0.44 13.42
C GLN A 897 -28.14 0.56 12.10
N CYS A 898 -29.08 -0.35 11.82
CA CYS A 898 -29.92 -0.31 10.61
C CYS A 898 -30.92 0.87 10.58
N THR A 899 -30.99 1.70 11.62
CA THR A 899 -32.02 2.73 11.79
C THR A 899 -31.59 3.99 12.53
N ASP A 900 -30.53 3.96 13.33
CA ASP A 900 -30.07 5.12 14.12
C ASP A 900 -29.16 6.09 13.35
N GLY A 901 -28.57 5.64 12.24
CA GLY A 901 -27.67 6.43 11.41
C GLY A 901 -26.21 6.43 11.88
N SER A 902 -25.81 5.47 12.74
CA SER A 902 -24.42 5.31 13.18
C SER A 902 -23.50 4.70 12.11
N THR A 903 -24.04 3.88 11.20
CA THR A 903 -23.28 3.24 10.10
C THR A 903 -23.71 3.84 8.75
N PRO A 904 -22.78 4.10 7.81
CA PRO A 904 -23.13 4.45 6.44
C PRO A 904 -24.00 3.37 5.78
N MET A 905 -24.94 3.80 4.94
CA MET A 905 -25.83 2.92 4.16
C MET A 905 -25.51 2.96 2.65
N THR A 906 -24.71 3.94 2.23
CA THR A 906 -24.16 4.09 0.89
C THR A 906 -22.69 4.44 0.97
N LEU A 907 -21.95 4.15 -0.10
CA LEU A 907 -20.59 4.61 -0.33
C LEU A 907 -20.41 4.95 -1.82
N GLY A 908 -19.52 5.89 -2.11
CA GLY A 908 -19.03 6.16 -3.46
C GLY A 908 -17.64 5.56 -3.64
N GLU A 909 -17.56 4.45 -4.36
CA GLU A 909 -16.31 3.72 -4.60
C GLU A 909 -15.33 4.53 -5.46
N ARG A 910 -14.03 4.22 -5.34
CA ARG A 910 -12.96 5.08 -5.85
C ARG A 910 -11.65 4.40 -6.18
N VAL A 911 -10.84 5.09 -6.98
CA VAL A 911 -9.41 4.81 -7.19
C VAL A 911 -8.55 6.04 -6.90
N TRP A 912 -7.33 5.79 -6.41
CA TRP A 912 -6.29 6.79 -6.17
C TRP A 912 -5.02 6.39 -6.93
N THR A 913 -4.54 7.23 -7.85
CA THR A 913 -3.29 6.96 -8.58
C THR A 913 -2.07 7.20 -7.70
N SER A 914 -0.95 6.52 -7.97
CA SER A 914 0.33 6.96 -7.41
C SER A 914 0.61 8.43 -7.77
N PRO A 915 1.13 9.26 -6.85
CA PRO A 915 1.38 10.67 -7.12
C PRO A 915 2.47 10.91 -8.17
N VAL A 916 2.41 12.07 -8.80
CA VAL A 916 3.49 12.64 -9.63
C VAL A 916 4.06 13.88 -8.96
N TRP A 917 5.38 14.02 -9.02
CA TRP A 917 6.13 14.98 -8.20
C TRP A 917 6.69 16.12 -9.06
N TYR A 918 6.53 17.36 -8.61
CA TYR A 918 7.19 18.55 -9.16
C TYR A 918 8.24 19.07 -8.18
N ARG A 919 9.46 19.26 -8.70
CA ARG A 919 10.63 19.78 -7.99
C ARG A 919 11.18 20.99 -8.79
N PRO A 920 11.24 22.20 -8.20
CA PRO A 920 11.72 23.43 -8.86
C PRO A 920 13.13 23.37 -9.47
#